data_AF-A0A522ML26-F1
#
_entry.id   AF-A0A522ML26-F1
#
_cell.length_a   1.000
_cell.length_b   1.000
_cell.length_c   1.000
_cell.angle_alpha   90.00
_cell.angle_beta   90.00
_cell.angle_gamma   90.00
#
_symmetry.space_group_name_H-M   'P 1'
#
loop_
_entity.id
_entity.type
_entity.pdbx_description
1 polymer ?
#
loop_
_entity_poly.entity_id
_entity_poly.type
_entity_poly.pdbx_seq_one_letter_code
_entity_poly.pdbx_strand_id
1 'polypeptide(L)'
;MNKTYKTIWNEALGAWVAASELDRSCAKRAGVTVCARVASRGPSGVASAAGPALTLTAAAVALCCMLAPGRAQAQYNAGSGSVASAGNAVAVGISATASAVNATALGDFVTATGTSSVAIGAFSSAGNFSVAIGNSALATPLGAVAMGSGANASGVEATAVANGATASGQQASAYGFSSLSSGAFSTALGNQATASNSSAVAFGNQSTSSGSAAVAVGSGALSNADAAVAIGVNSGAKGLASIAIGAGGTAGVPGSGTQATGGQSIALGFNATASGIFAAAMGQLATASGTSSIAIGVSANASAQFGVALGDLAQATNTSATALGAGAVASGVGSAAVGINAAATAGDALAAGASATASANQGVALGAASTASGIDGIALGVSSTASALNAAALGPSAVASAVASTAIGNTSKALAASTVAIGDSVTVAAGAGTGSIAGGHNSQVTGGTGAIALGEGQTASGNGAVAIGDPNAATGTGAVAMGANNTANGTGAVAIGNGNNAQGQGSVALGNASSAAAAGAVALGAGAVASSSNGVALGSGASALNGNDVALGAGSITAAPNPTPSATIAGTTFNFAGANPTSVVSVGTATSARQITNVAAGQINGSSTDAINGSQLFATNQAIDNVSTTLTGLSTSFTALNNQAVKYDMNGATVNYGSITLDPGGASTQIHNVAAGTGATDAVNVSQLNAAVAASTTHYYSVNDNGTQQGNYSNNGAT
;
A
#
# COMPACT_ATOMS: atom_id res chain seq x y z
N MET A 1 28.29 17.78 7.45
CA MET A 1 29.67 17.23 7.42
C MET A 1 29.77 16.32 6.21
N ASN A 2 30.44 16.77 5.14
CA ASN A 2 30.58 16.04 3.86
C ASN A 2 31.78 15.10 3.92
N LYS A 3 31.56 13.78 3.84
CA LYS A 3 32.60 12.79 3.48
C LYS A 3 31.95 11.57 2.81
N THR A 4 31.79 11.63 1.48
CA THR A 4 31.40 10.47 0.66
C THR A 4 32.68 9.85 0.10
N TYR A 5 33.00 8.62 0.51
CA TYR A 5 34.14 7.86 -0.01
C TYR A 5 33.62 6.77 -0.96
N LYS A 6 34.16 6.70 -2.17
CA LYS A 6 33.85 5.61 -3.11
C LYS A 6 34.89 4.51 -2.93
N THR A 7 34.45 3.29 -2.64
CA THR A 7 35.31 2.10 -2.60
C THR A 7 35.57 1.60 -4.01
N ILE A 8 36.84 1.44 -4.36
CA ILE A 8 37.30 0.94 -5.66
C ILE A 8 38.31 -0.19 -5.45
N TRP A 9 38.25 -1.18 -6.32
CA TRP A 9 39.15 -2.33 -6.31
C TRP A 9 40.51 -1.92 -6.90
N ASN A 10 41.60 -2.15 -6.16
CA ASN A 10 42.95 -1.88 -6.63
C ASN A 10 43.68 -3.19 -6.97
N GLU A 11 43.88 -3.44 -8.26
CA GLU A 11 44.52 -4.66 -8.77
C GLU A 11 46.01 -4.79 -8.40
N ALA A 12 46.70 -3.69 -8.10
CA ALA A 12 48.12 -3.74 -7.71
C ALA A 12 48.31 -4.16 -6.25
N LEU A 13 47.29 -4.03 -5.41
CA LEU A 13 47.33 -4.35 -3.98
C LEU A 13 46.40 -5.52 -3.59
N GLY A 14 45.53 -5.97 -4.50
CA GLY A 14 44.58 -7.06 -4.24
C GLY A 14 43.55 -6.76 -3.16
N ALA A 15 43.16 -5.49 -2.99
CA ALA A 15 42.24 -5.05 -1.93
C ALA A 15 41.32 -3.89 -2.37
N TRP A 16 40.19 -3.73 -1.67
CA TRP A 16 39.30 -2.58 -1.80
C TRP A 16 39.85 -1.38 -1.03
N VAL A 17 39.98 -0.24 -1.70
CA VAL A 17 40.53 1.00 -1.12
C VAL A 17 39.48 2.12 -1.18
N ALA A 18 39.34 2.88 -0.09
CA ALA A 18 38.45 4.04 -0.04
C ALA A 18 39.16 5.27 -0.62
N ALA A 19 38.64 5.83 -1.71
CA ALA A 19 39.16 7.05 -2.33
C ALA A 19 38.27 8.27 -2.01
N SER A 20 38.91 9.39 -1.69
CA SER A 20 38.29 10.69 -1.44
C SER A 20 38.18 11.48 -2.76
N GLU A 21 37.04 12.12 -3.05
CA GLU A 21 36.79 12.86 -4.31
C GLU A 21 37.64 14.15 -4.52
N LEU A 22 38.67 14.39 -3.72
CA LEU A 22 39.56 15.56 -3.84
C LEU A 22 40.94 15.28 -4.47
N ASP A 23 41.27 14.03 -4.78
CA ASP A 23 42.56 13.71 -5.42
C ASP A 23 42.45 13.73 -6.95
N ARG A 24 42.85 14.86 -7.55
CA ARG A 24 43.17 14.93 -8.99
C ARG A 24 44.45 14.14 -9.25
N SER A 25 44.38 13.16 -10.15
CA SER A 25 45.58 12.51 -10.69
C SER A 25 46.40 13.53 -11.50
N CYS A 26 47.58 13.85 -10.99
CA CYS A 26 48.57 14.65 -11.70
C CYS A 26 49.31 13.73 -12.69
N ALA A 27 49.19 14.03 -13.98
CA ALA A 27 49.85 13.28 -15.05
C ALA A 27 51.39 13.39 -14.96
N LYS A 28 52.09 12.25 -14.99
CA LYS A 28 53.53 12.18 -15.26
C LYS A 28 53.74 11.97 -16.77
N ARG A 29 54.38 12.96 -17.41
CA ARG A 29 54.95 12.87 -18.76
C ARG A 29 56.32 12.18 -18.74
N ALA A 30 56.54 11.27 -19.67
CA ALA A 30 57.82 10.91 -20.29
C ALA A 30 57.44 10.31 -21.67
N GLY A 31 57.80 10.90 -22.82
CA GLY A 31 59.10 10.80 -23.51
C GLY A 31 59.29 9.37 -24.03
N VAL A 32 59.45 9.00 -25.31
CA VAL A 32 60.04 9.57 -26.54
C VAL A 32 59.55 8.64 -27.70
N THR A 33 59.32 9.08 -28.96
CA THR A 33 60.22 8.85 -30.13
C THR A 33 59.65 9.49 -31.43
N VAL A 34 60.40 10.47 -32.00
CA VAL A 34 60.97 10.61 -33.38
C VAL A 34 60.30 9.79 -34.51
N CYS A 35 60.02 10.22 -35.77
CA CYS A 35 60.37 11.33 -36.67
C CYS A 35 59.32 11.40 -37.81
N ALA A 36 58.95 12.60 -38.30
CA ALA A 36 58.81 12.90 -39.75
C ALA A 36 58.38 14.37 -40.02
N ARG A 37 59.38 15.15 -40.48
CA ARG A 37 59.39 16.15 -41.55
C ARG A 37 58.20 17.08 -41.89
N VAL A 38 58.56 18.37 -41.89
CA VAL A 38 58.40 19.44 -42.93
C VAL A 38 57.25 20.46 -42.78
N ALA A 39 57.69 21.70 -42.46
CA ALA A 39 57.32 23.04 -42.97
C ALA A 39 55.85 23.31 -43.37
N SER A 40 55.21 24.43 -42.98
CA SER A 40 55.62 25.80 -43.32
C SER A 40 54.57 26.81 -42.81
N ARG A 41 55.04 28.04 -42.56
CA ARG A 41 54.39 29.37 -42.57
C ARG A 41 52.85 29.49 -42.58
N GLY A 42 52.35 30.27 -41.62
CA GLY A 42 51.03 30.90 -41.68
C GLY A 42 50.98 32.15 -42.58
N PRO A 43 49.82 32.81 -42.66
CA PRO A 43 49.75 34.25 -42.90
C PRO A 43 48.73 34.95 -41.98
N SER A 44 49.10 36.05 -41.31
CA SER A 44 48.94 37.45 -41.77
C SER A 44 47.58 38.05 -41.44
N GLY A 45 47.51 38.80 -40.36
CA GLY A 45 46.51 39.85 -40.17
C GLY A 45 47.04 41.16 -40.75
N VAL A 46 46.41 41.65 -41.80
CA VAL A 46 46.55 43.02 -42.28
C VAL A 46 45.52 43.90 -41.58
N ALA A 47 45.94 45.07 -41.13
CA ALA A 47 45.04 46.18 -40.88
C ALA A 47 45.64 47.43 -41.52
N SER A 48 44.83 48.01 -42.39
CA SER A 48 45.02 49.24 -43.14
C SER A 48 44.87 50.47 -42.26
N ALA A 49 45.56 51.55 -42.62
CA ALA A 49 45.11 52.92 -42.32
C ALA A 49 45.68 53.89 -43.36
N ALA A 50 44.85 54.87 -43.72
CA ALA A 50 44.92 55.67 -44.93
C ALA A 50 45.74 56.97 -44.79
N GLY A 51 46.49 57.30 -45.86
CA GLY A 51 46.79 58.63 -46.43
C GLY A 51 47.48 59.72 -45.58
N PRO A 52 47.74 60.90 -46.16
CA PRO A 52 48.38 61.19 -47.47
C PRO A 52 49.57 62.17 -47.29
N ALA A 53 50.40 62.39 -48.33
CA ALA A 53 50.97 63.70 -48.72
C ALA A 53 52.25 63.63 -49.59
N LEU A 54 52.17 64.40 -50.69
CA LEU A 54 53.18 65.29 -51.28
C LEU A 54 54.49 64.77 -51.93
N THR A 55 54.51 64.93 -53.27
CA THR A 55 55.49 65.68 -54.11
C THR A 55 57.00 65.39 -54.00
N LEU A 56 57.66 65.01 -55.12
CA LEU A 56 58.45 65.93 -55.98
C LEU A 56 59.06 65.21 -57.21
N THR A 57 58.97 65.90 -58.33
CA THR A 57 59.74 65.93 -59.60
C THR A 57 61.03 65.11 -59.85
N ALA A 58 61.13 64.67 -61.12
CA ALA A 58 62.24 64.86 -62.09
C ALA A 58 63.41 63.86 -62.22
N ALA A 59 63.41 63.22 -63.40
CA ALA A 59 64.46 63.23 -64.43
C ALA A 59 65.85 62.58 -64.22
N ALA A 60 66.13 61.64 -65.15
CA ALA A 60 67.29 61.59 -66.04
C ALA A 60 68.65 60.96 -65.62
N VAL A 61 69.00 59.93 -66.41
CA VAL A 61 70.31 59.66 -67.07
C VAL A 61 71.42 58.89 -66.31
N ALA A 62 71.59 57.63 -66.77
CA ALA A 62 72.80 56.91 -67.19
C ALA A 62 74.10 56.90 -66.35
N LEU A 63 74.63 55.69 -66.08
CA LEU A 63 75.76 55.05 -66.81
C LEU A 63 76.67 54.20 -65.90
N CYS A 64 77.03 53.01 -66.41
CA CYS A 64 78.28 52.23 -66.20
C CYS A 64 78.31 51.03 -65.21
N CYS A 65 78.13 49.84 -65.82
CA CYS A 65 78.97 48.62 -65.81
C CYS A 65 79.41 47.93 -64.50
N MET A 66 79.11 46.63 -64.38
CA MET A 66 80.01 45.43 -64.49
C MET A 66 79.15 44.14 -64.37
N LEU A 67 78.82 43.41 -65.45
CA LEU A 67 79.48 42.19 -66.00
C LEU A 67 79.59 40.94 -65.10
N ALA A 68 78.66 39.97 -65.30
CA ALA A 68 78.89 38.50 -65.35
C ALA A 68 77.66 37.81 -66.04
N PRO A 69 77.77 36.59 -66.60
CA PRO A 69 77.30 36.29 -67.96
C PRO A 69 75.99 35.47 -68.09
N GLY A 70 75.36 35.58 -69.28
CA GLY A 70 74.68 34.47 -69.99
C GLY A 70 73.28 34.02 -69.52
N ARG A 71 72.27 34.31 -70.35
CA ARG A 71 71.55 33.34 -71.20
C ARG A 71 70.91 34.13 -72.35
N ALA A 72 71.04 33.65 -73.59
CA ALA A 72 70.25 34.17 -74.71
C ALA A 72 68.76 34.09 -74.32
N GLN A 73 68.12 35.24 -74.13
CA GLN A 73 66.70 35.32 -73.81
C GLN A 73 65.94 35.19 -75.13
N ALA A 74 65.43 33.99 -75.42
CA ALA A 74 64.57 33.78 -76.59
C ALA A 74 63.19 34.36 -76.28
N GLN A 75 62.89 35.54 -76.82
CA GLN A 75 61.52 36.03 -76.92
C GLN A 75 60.87 35.30 -78.10
N TYR A 76 59.72 34.66 -77.88
CA TYR A 76 59.02 33.92 -78.93
C TYR A 76 57.63 34.51 -79.13
N ASN A 77 57.44 35.16 -80.27
CA ASN A 77 56.24 35.92 -80.59
C ASN A 77 55.67 35.41 -81.92
N ALA A 78 54.47 34.82 -81.91
CA ALA A 78 53.85 34.26 -83.11
C ALA A 78 52.34 34.52 -83.13
N GLY A 79 51.86 35.32 -84.08
CA GLY A 79 50.45 35.72 -84.19
C GLY A 79 50.27 37.22 -84.43
N SER A 80 49.12 37.63 -84.97
CA SER A 80 48.83 39.05 -85.21
C SER A 80 48.55 39.77 -83.89
N GLY A 81 49.29 40.85 -83.59
CA GLY A 81 49.08 41.66 -82.38
C GLY A 81 49.59 41.04 -81.07
N SER A 82 50.33 39.93 -81.10
CA SER A 82 50.95 39.37 -79.90
C SER A 82 52.12 40.22 -79.40
N VAL A 83 52.34 40.25 -78.09
CA VAL A 83 53.36 41.08 -77.42
C VAL A 83 54.10 40.25 -76.38
N ALA A 84 55.37 39.92 -76.64
CA ALA A 84 56.32 39.37 -75.68
C ALA A 84 57.40 40.42 -75.35
N SER A 85 57.29 41.12 -74.21
CA SER A 85 58.10 42.34 -73.95
C SER A 85 59.19 42.21 -72.88
N ALA A 86 59.26 41.08 -72.16
CA ALA A 86 60.25 40.84 -71.10
C ALA A 86 61.15 39.63 -71.40
N GLY A 87 62.14 39.39 -70.53
CA GLY A 87 63.08 38.27 -70.70
C GLY A 87 62.42 36.90 -70.60
N ASN A 88 62.72 35.99 -71.54
CA ASN A 88 62.13 34.64 -71.65
C ASN A 88 60.59 34.60 -71.75
N ALA A 89 59.97 35.70 -72.20
CA ALA A 89 58.53 35.73 -72.43
C ALA A 89 58.15 35.00 -73.73
N VAL A 90 57.06 34.24 -73.70
CA VAL A 90 56.50 33.50 -74.83
C VAL A 90 55.06 33.98 -75.05
N ALA A 91 54.74 34.52 -76.23
CA ALA A 91 53.38 34.92 -76.60
C ALA A 91 53.01 34.36 -77.98
N VAL A 92 52.03 33.46 -78.02
CA VAL A 92 51.62 32.74 -79.24
C VAL A 92 50.10 32.78 -79.38
N GLY A 93 49.58 33.35 -80.47
CA GLY A 93 48.15 33.57 -80.73
C GLY A 93 47.82 35.03 -81.08
N ILE A 94 46.60 35.31 -81.54
CA ILE A 94 46.16 36.67 -81.88
C ILE A 94 46.01 37.49 -80.60
N SER A 95 46.64 38.67 -80.52
CA SER A 95 46.59 39.56 -79.34
C SER A 95 47.02 38.90 -78.00
N ALA A 96 47.85 37.85 -78.05
CA ALA A 96 48.43 37.24 -76.85
C ALA A 96 49.50 38.16 -76.23
N THR A 97 49.43 38.47 -74.95
CA THR A 97 50.34 39.38 -74.25
C THR A 97 51.09 38.65 -73.13
N ALA A 98 52.42 38.60 -73.21
CA ALA A 98 53.34 38.12 -72.17
C ALA A 98 54.34 39.23 -71.81
N SER A 99 54.07 39.99 -70.75
CA SER A 99 54.77 41.25 -70.49
C SER A 99 55.80 41.23 -69.34
N ALA A 100 56.01 40.08 -68.70
CA ALA A 100 56.90 39.93 -67.55
C ALA A 100 57.89 38.77 -67.73
N VAL A 101 58.93 38.73 -66.91
CA VAL A 101 60.03 37.76 -67.05
C VAL A 101 59.50 36.34 -66.85
N ASN A 102 59.86 35.43 -67.76
CA ASN A 102 59.38 34.03 -67.82
C ASN A 102 57.85 33.87 -67.97
N ALA A 103 57.12 34.88 -68.45
CA ALA A 103 55.69 34.77 -68.70
C ALA A 103 55.39 33.97 -69.99
N THR A 104 54.39 33.08 -69.96
CA THR A 104 53.95 32.29 -71.12
C THR A 104 52.47 32.55 -71.40
N ALA A 105 52.13 33.08 -72.57
CA ALA A 105 50.78 33.30 -73.08
C ALA A 105 50.55 32.49 -74.38
N LEU A 106 49.58 31.58 -74.40
CA LEU A 106 49.28 30.73 -75.55
C LEU A 106 47.77 30.69 -75.84
N GLY A 107 47.33 31.22 -76.99
CA GLY A 107 45.95 31.31 -77.44
C GLY A 107 45.54 32.73 -77.83
N ASP A 108 44.32 32.91 -78.31
CA ASP A 108 43.82 34.23 -78.74
C ASP A 108 43.36 35.09 -77.55
N PHE A 109 43.74 36.37 -77.52
CA PHE A 109 43.42 37.34 -76.48
C PHE A 109 43.87 36.94 -75.05
N VAL A 110 44.98 36.21 -74.95
CA VAL A 110 45.54 35.72 -73.68
C VAL A 110 46.43 36.77 -73.03
N THR A 111 46.40 36.88 -71.70
CA THR A 111 47.15 37.93 -70.95
C THR A 111 47.95 37.34 -69.78
N ALA A 112 49.25 37.11 -69.96
CA ALA A 112 50.20 36.67 -68.95
C ALA A 112 51.11 37.84 -68.53
N THR A 113 50.65 38.69 -67.60
CA THR A 113 51.34 39.95 -67.26
C THR A 113 52.24 39.84 -66.03
N GLY A 114 52.22 38.70 -65.33
CA GLY A 114 53.02 38.50 -64.12
C GLY A 114 54.33 37.74 -64.34
N THR A 115 55.30 37.94 -63.45
CA THR A 115 56.57 37.21 -63.45
C THR A 115 56.33 35.72 -63.26
N SER A 116 56.94 34.88 -64.09
CA SER A 116 56.79 33.41 -64.08
C SER A 116 55.31 32.96 -64.18
N SER A 117 54.50 33.70 -64.94
CA SER A 117 53.08 33.39 -65.16
C SER A 117 52.85 32.48 -66.36
N VAL A 118 51.80 31.67 -66.34
CA VAL A 118 51.40 30.81 -67.46
C VAL A 118 49.92 31.02 -67.74
N ALA A 119 49.56 31.50 -68.93
CA ALA A 119 48.19 31.62 -69.41
C ALA A 119 48.03 30.86 -70.74
N ILE A 120 47.10 29.91 -70.81
CA ILE A 120 46.88 29.04 -71.98
C ILE A 120 45.38 28.90 -72.24
N GLY A 121 44.93 29.17 -73.47
CA GLY A 121 43.52 29.09 -73.91
C GLY A 121 42.89 30.47 -74.05
N ALA A 122 41.99 30.65 -75.03
CA ALA A 122 41.51 31.98 -75.42
C ALA A 122 40.91 32.77 -74.26
N PHE A 123 41.22 34.07 -74.15
CA PHE A 123 40.80 34.97 -73.07
C PHE A 123 41.30 34.61 -71.65
N SER A 124 42.26 33.69 -71.51
CA SER A 124 42.85 33.40 -70.20
C SER A 124 43.77 34.53 -69.71
N SER A 125 43.86 34.72 -68.39
CA SER A 125 44.74 35.73 -67.81
C SER A 125 45.43 35.28 -66.54
N ALA A 126 46.74 35.50 -66.45
CA ALA A 126 47.60 35.11 -65.34
C ALA A 126 48.45 36.30 -64.82
N GLY A 127 48.44 36.51 -63.50
CA GLY A 127 49.30 37.43 -62.76
C GLY A 127 50.59 36.78 -62.22
N ASN A 128 51.20 37.36 -61.19
CA ASN A 128 52.53 36.94 -60.71
C ASN A 128 52.54 35.51 -60.13
N PHE A 129 53.46 34.66 -60.58
CA PHE A 129 53.62 33.25 -60.17
C PHE A 129 52.35 32.41 -60.34
N SER A 130 51.45 32.77 -61.24
CA SER A 130 50.14 32.14 -61.38
C SER A 130 50.00 31.33 -62.68
N VAL A 131 49.02 30.42 -62.69
CA VAL A 131 48.74 29.51 -63.81
C VAL A 131 47.26 29.59 -64.19
N ALA A 132 46.93 30.00 -65.41
CA ALA A 132 45.60 30.02 -65.99
C ALA A 132 45.56 29.12 -67.24
N ILE A 133 44.85 28.00 -67.21
CA ILE A 133 44.77 27.05 -68.33
C ILE A 133 43.30 26.73 -68.64
N GLY A 134 42.82 27.14 -69.81
CA GLY A 134 41.44 26.95 -70.27
C GLY A 134 40.89 28.21 -70.93
N ASN A 135 39.85 28.06 -71.75
CA ASN A 135 39.13 29.22 -72.29
C ASN A 135 38.59 30.08 -71.14
N SER A 136 38.87 31.38 -71.13
CA SER A 136 38.45 32.34 -70.11
C SER A 136 38.88 31.98 -68.67
N ALA A 137 39.97 31.23 -68.50
CA ALA A 137 40.52 30.95 -67.17
C ALA A 137 41.21 32.19 -66.57
N LEU A 138 40.88 32.55 -65.33
CA LEU A 138 41.36 33.76 -64.66
C LEU A 138 42.17 33.44 -63.40
N ALA A 139 43.45 33.79 -63.36
CA ALA A 139 44.35 33.63 -62.22
C ALA A 139 45.23 34.89 -62.05
N THR A 140 44.61 36.06 -61.83
CA THR A 140 45.31 37.36 -61.76
C THR A 140 46.02 37.69 -60.43
N PRO A 141 45.62 37.16 -59.27
CA PRO A 141 46.35 37.40 -58.02
C PRO A 141 47.67 36.63 -57.95
N LEU A 142 48.50 37.02 -56.99
CA LEU A 142 49.77 36.34 -56.68
C LEU A 142 49.55 34.85 -56.39
N GLY A 143 50.27 33.97 -57.08
CA GLY A 143 50.32 32.53 -56.79
C GLY A 143 49.03 31.74 -57.11
N ALA A 144 48.08 32.32 -57.84
CA ALA A 144 46.80 31.68 -58.14
C ALA A 144 46.92 30.58 -59.21
N VAL A 145 46.03 29.58 -59.18
CA VAL A 145 45.97 28.50 -60.17
C VAL A 145 44.52 28.32 -60.64
N ALA A 146 44.21 28.64 -61.88
CA ALA A 146 42.93 28.39 -62.54
C ALA A 146 43.11 27.39 -63.68
N MET A 147 42.52 26.21 -63.61
CA MET A 147 42.63 25.16 -64.64
C MET A 147 41.26 24.62 -65.03
N GLY A 148 40.75 25.01 -66.20
CA GLY A 148 39.45 24.64 -66.75
C GLY A 148 38.83 25.81 -67.52
N SER A 149 37.90 25.50 -68.44
CA SER A 149 37.15 26.57 -69.13
C SER A 149 36.30 27.35 -68.10
N GLY A 150 36.47 28.68 -68.04
CA GLY A 150 35.81 29.56 -67.09
C GLY A 150 36.24 29.40 -65.62
N ALA A 151 37.35 28.70 -65.34
CA ALA A 151 37.87 28.59 -63.98
C ALA A 151 38.38 29.98 -63.50
N ASN A 152 38.05 30.39 -62.28
CA ASN A 152 38.36 31.72 -61.75
C ASN A 152 39.01 31.64 -60.36
N ALA A 153 40.33 31.75 -60.30
CA ALA A 153 41.11 31.90 -59.09
C ALA A 153 41.43 33.39 -58.84
N SER A 154 40.49 34.10 -58.19
CA SER A 154 40.57 35.55 -57.91
C SER A 154 41.04 35.88 -56.49
N GLY A 155 41.29 34.88 -55.65
CA GLY A 155 41.99 35.04 -54.37
C GLY A 155 43.51 34.88 -54.48
N VAL A 156 44.26 35.50 -53.56
CA VAL A 156 45.72 35.31 -53.44
C VAL A 156 46.02 33.86 -53.07
N GLU A 157 46.92 33.20 -53.81
CA GLU A 157 47.27 31.78 -53.68
C GLU A 157 46.06 30.82 -53.80
N ALA A 158 44.98 31.25 -54.47
CA ALA A 158 43.78 30.44 -54.65
C ALA A 158 43.96 29.42 -55.78
N THR A 159 43.30 28.26 -55.66
CA THR A 159 43.33 27.20 -56.67
C THR A 159 41.90 26.85 -57.11
N ALA A 160 41.57 27.02 -58.39
CA ALA A 160 40.30 26.67 -59.01
C ALA A 160 40.53 25.67 -60.16
N VAL A 161 39.96 24.48 -60.08
CA VAL A 161 40.17 23.40 -61.06
C VAL A 161 38.84 22.77 -61.49
N ALA A 162 38.69 22.58 -62.80
CA ALA A 162 37.51 22.19 -63.57
C ALA A 162 36.67 23.36 -64.13
N ASN A 163 35.73 23.03 -65.01
CA ASN A 163 34.92 24.02 -65.72
C ASN A 163 34.03 24.82 -64.75
N GLY A 164 34.14 26.15 -64.81
CA GLY A 164 33.37 27.08 -63.96
C GLY A 164 33.73 27.08 -62.47
N ALA A 165 34.79 26.39 -62.04
CA ALA A 165 35.23 26.41 -60.66
C ALA A 165 35.71 27.82 -60.26
N THR A 166 35.30 28.33 -59.12
CA THR A 166 35.64 29.68 -58.64
C THR A 166 36.27 29.62 -57.25
N ALA A 167 37.51 30.12 -57.10
CA ALA A 167 38.21 30.28 -55.84
C ALA A 167 38.57 31.77 -55.63
N SER A 168 37.75 32.49 -54.87
CA SER A 168 37.92 33.95 -54.67
C SER A 168 38.48 34.35 -53.30
N GLY A 169 38.48 33.43 -52.33
CA GLY A 169 39.10 33.66 -51.03
C GLY A 169 40.62 33.48 -51.07
N GLN A 170 41.33 34.12 -50.13
CA GLN A 170 42.78 33.89 -49.95
C GLN A 170 43.04 32.42 -49.62
N GLN A 171 43.98 31.77 -50.32
CA GLN A 171 44.31 30.34 -50.18
C GLN A 171 43.08 29.42 -50.29
N ALA A 172 42.04 29.87 -51.00
CA ALA A 172 40.85 29.08 -51.24
C ALA A 172 41.11 28.02 -52.30
N SER A 173 40.54 26.84 -52.12
CA SER A 173 40.64 25.71 -53.04
C SER A 173 39.26 25.31 -53.54
N ALA A 174 39.03 25.31 -54.85
CA ALA A 174 37.80 24.89 -55.51
C ALA A 174 38.12 23.82 -56.56
N TYR A 175 37.60 22.62 -56.38
CA TYR A 175 37.78 21.47 -57.28
C TYR A 175 36.42 20.92 -57.70
N GLY A 176 36.17 20.80 -59.00
CA GLY A 176 34.93 20.22 -59.56
C GLY A 176 34.11 21.22 -60.37
N PHE A 177 33.21 20.71 -61.20
CA PHE A 177 32.37 21.54 -62.08
C PHE A 177 31.53 22.53 -61.26
N SER A 178 31.66 23.82 -61.58
CA SER A 178 30.95 24.92 -60.90
C SER A 178 31.07 24.93 -59.37
N SER A 179 32.18 24.43 -58.82
CA SER A 179 32.45 24.56 -57.37
C SER A 179 32.82 26.01 -57.02
N LEU A 180 32.48 26.44 -55.81
CA LEU A 180 32.72 27.80 -55.32
C LEU A 180 33.42 27.75 -53.96
N SER A 181 34.60 28.36 -53.86
CA SER A 181 35.34 28.54 -52.62
C SER A 181 35.66 30.04 -52.43
N SER A 182 34.83 30.76 -51.68
CA SER A 182 34.97 32.22 -51.50
C SER A 182 35.50 32.63 -50.14
N GLY A 183 35.60 31.70 -49.19
CA GLY A 183 36.16 31.95 -47.86
C GLY A 183 37.69 31.96 -47.86
N ALA A 184 38.30 32.70 -46.93
CA ALA A 184 39.74 32.57 -46.71
C ALA A 184 40.08 31.18 -46.14
N PHE A 185 41.07 30.49 -46.70
CA PHE A 185 41.46 29.12 -46.34
C PHE A 185 40.34 28.07 -46.55
N SER A 186 39.31 28.36 -47.34
CA SER A 186 38.20 27.42 -47.56
C SER A 186 38.51 26.39 -48.64
N THR A 187 37.88 25.21 -48.56
CA THR A 187 38.02 24.15 -49.56
C THR A 187 36.65 23.63 -50.01
N ALA A 188 36.35 23.75 -51.30
CA ALA A 188 35.19 23.17 -51.96
C ALA A 188 35.64 22.07 -52.93
N LEU A 189 35.18 20.83 -52.75
CA LEU A 189 35.53 19.68 -53.57
C LEU A 189 34.26 18.92 -53.98
N GLY A 190 33.91 18.97 -55.25
CA GLY A 190 32.74 18.30 -55.82
C GLY A 190 31.99 19.16 -56.83
N ASN A 191 31.11 18.54 -57.62
CA ASN A 191 30.23 19.27 -58.55
C ASN A 191 29.27 20.16 -57.73
N GLN A 192 29.31 21.48 -57.99
CA GLN A 192 28.52 22.49 -57.28
C GLN A 192 28.76 22.54 -55.76
N ALA A 193 29.92 22.07 -55.28
CA ALA A 193 30.30 22.22 -53.88
C ALA A 193 30.58 23.71 -53.57
N THR A 194 30.07 24.22 -52.45
CA THR A 194 30.17 25.64 -52.07
C THR A 194 30.75 25.80 -50.66
N ALA A 195 31.89 26.46 -50.53
CA ALA A 195 32.51 26.84 -49.26
C ALA A 195 32.66 28.36 -49.18
N SER A 196 31.80 29.05 -48.42
CA SER A 196 31.65 30.51 -48.54
C SER A 196 32.38 31.34 -47.49
N ASN A 197 32.72 30.74 -46.34
CA ASN A 197 33.28 31.43 -45.18
C ASN A 197 34.67 30.92 -44.79
N SER A 198 35.35 31.64 -43.90
CA SER A 198 36.75 31.34 -43.55
C SER A 198 36.88 29.93 -42.98
N SER A 199 37.88 29.18 -43.47
CA SER A 199 38.14 27.78 -43.09
C SER A 199 36.97 26.82 -43.31
N ALA A 200 35.97 27.19 -44.12
CA ALA A 200 34.86 26.31 -44.47
C ALA A 200 35.32 25.16 -45.37
N VAL A 201 34.82 23.96 -45.12
CA VAL A 201 35.10 22.74 -45.91
C VAL A 201 33.79 22.20 -46.46
N ALA A 202 33.68 22.04 -47.79
CA ALA A 202 32.52 21.48 -48.48
C ALA A 202 32.96 20.37 -49.45
N PHE A 203 32.76 19.11 -49.08
CA PHE A 203 33.17 17.93 -49.86
C PHE A 203 31.95 17.13 -50.30
N GLY A 204 31.71 16.99 -51.61
CA GLY A 204 30.59 16.23 -52.18
C GLY A 204 29.75 17.03 -53.18
N ASN A 205 28.93 16.34 -53.98
CA ASN A 205 28.02 16.98 -54.93
C ASN A 205 27.01 17.87 -54.20
N GLN A 206 26.88 19.14 -54.59
CA GLN A 206 25.98 20.10 -53.95
C GLN A 206 26.17 20.24 -52.43
N SER A 207 27.35 19.88 -51.91
CA SER A 207 27.70 20.16 -50.51
C SER A 207 27.87 21.65 -50.30
N THR A 208 27.35 22.19 -49.20
CA THR A 208 27.38 23.63 -48.91
C THR A 208 27.83 23.86 -47.49
N SER A 209 28.98 24.52 -47.32
CA SER A 209 29.49 25.00 -46.05
C SER A 209 29.56 26.53 -46.07
N SER A 210 28.63 27.17 -45.38
CA SER A 210 28.50 28.63 -45.28
C SER A 210 28.67 29.16 -43.86
N GLY A 211 29.09 28.32 -42.90
CA GLY A 211 29.56 28.79 -41.59
C GLY A 211 31.07 28.99 -41.54
N SER A 212 31.57 29.87 -40.66
CA SER A 212 33.00 29.98 -40.37
C SER A 212 33.50 28.71 -39.67
N ALA A 213 34.64 28.15 -40.12
CA ALA A 213 35.19 26.88 -39.67
C ALA A 213 34.20 25.69 -39.73
N ALA A 214 33.17 25.77 -40.59
CA ALA A 214 32.15 24.74 -40.72
C ALA A 214 32.57 23.65 -41.72
N VAL A 215 32.06 22.44 -41.53
CA VAL A 215 32.40 21.25 -42.32
C VAL A 215 31.12 20.64 -42.87
N ALA A 216 31.02 20.50 -44.19
CA ALA A 216 29.96 19.77 -44.89
C ALA A 216 30.60 18.67 -45.75
N VAL A 217 30.32 17.40 -45.44
CA VAL A 217 30.88 16.24 -46.16
C VAL A 217 29.75 15.28 -46.56
N GLY A 218 29.53 15.12 -47.86
CA GLY A 218 28.48 14.27 -48.42
C GLY A 218 27.66 14.98 -49.50
N SER A 219 26.99 14.20 -50.34
CA SER A 219 26.09 14.77 -51.37
C SER A 219 24.94 15.53 -50.70
N GLY A 220 24.76 16.81 -51.01
CA GLY A 220 23.74 17.67 -50.40
C GLY A 220 23.96 17.98 -48.90
N ALA A 221 25.13 17.67 -48.32
CA ALA A 221 25.43 18.06 -46.94
C ALA A 221 25.42 19.59 -46.81
N LEU A 222 24.83 20.12 -45.75
CA LEU A 222 24.67 21.56 -45.50
C LEU A 222 25.10 21.92 -44.08
N SER A 223 26.11 22.78 -43.95
CA SER A 223 26.49 23.43 -42.70
C SER A 223 26.41 24.95 -42.87
N ASN A 224 25.43 25.61 -42.25
CA ASN A 224 25.17 27.04 -42.46
C ASN A 224 25.45 27.93 -41.24
N ALA A 225 25.94 27.34 -40.15
CA ALA A 225 26.27 28.02 -38.91
C ALA A 225 27.75 27.81 -38.55
N ASP A 226 28.31 28.73 -37.76
CA ASP A 226 29.73 28.69 -37.40
C ASP A 226 30.08 27.44 -36.60
N ALA A 227 31.25 26.86 -36.90
CA ALA A 227 31.76 25.61 -36.33
C ALA A 227 30.81 24.40 -36.46
N ALA A 228 29.80 24.45 -37.35
CA ALA A 228 28.87 23.36 -37.56
C ALA A 228 29.48 22.23 -38.41
N VAL A 229 29.13 20.98 -38.09
CA VAL A 229 29.65 19.78 -38.77
C VAL A 229 28.48 18.96 -39.31
N ALA A 230 28.32 18.94 -40.64
CA ALA A 230 27.36 18.09 -41.34
C ALA A 230 28.11 17.00 -42.12
N ILE A 231 27.87 15.72 -41.79
CA ILE A 231 28.50 14.58 -42.47
C ILE A 231 27.41 13.57 -42.87
N GLY A 232 27.34 13.24 -44.15
CA GLY A 232 26.37 12.30 -44.73
C GLY A 232 25.46 12.95 -45.77
N VAL A 233 24.77 12.12 -46.56
CA VAL A 233 23.89 12.57 -47.66
C VAL A 233 22.73 13.39 -47.09
N ASN A 234 22.58 14.63 -47.58
CA ASN A 234 21.62 15.62 -47.12
C ASN A 234 21.67 15.96 -45.62
N SER A 235 22.77 15.65 -44.91
CA SER A 235 22.95 16.05 -43.50
C SER A 235 22.91 17.58 -43.35
N GLY A 236 22.27 18.09 -42.31
CA GLY A 236 22.01 19.51 -42.10
C GLY A 236 22.38 19.98 -40.70
N ALA A 237 23.56 20.60 -40.56
CA ALA A 237 24.01 21.23 -39.31
C ALA A 237 23.75 22.75 -39.39
N LYS A 238 22.62 23.18 -38.82
CA LYS A 238 22.10 24.55 -38.95
C LYS A 238 22.20 25.41 -37.68
N GLY A 239 22.54 24.80 -36.54
CA GLY A 239 22.79 25.50 -35.29
C GLY A 239 24.26 25.85 -35.09
N LEU A 240 24.54 26.91 -34.32
CA LEU A 240 25.89 27.29 -33.91
C LEU A 240 26.61 26.11 -33.24
N ALA A 241 27.79 25.73 -33.71
CA ALA A 241 28.57 24.60 -33.20
C ALA A 241 27.77 23.28 -33.11
N SER A 242 26.81 23.07 -34.02
CA SER A 242 25.99 21.86 -34.08
C SER A 242 26.67 20.74 -34.87
N ILE A 243 26.30 19.49 -34.59
CA ILE A 243 26.84 18.30 -35.25
C ILE A 243 25.69 17.48 -35.81
N ALA A 244 25.63 17.28 -37.12
CA ALA A 244 24.68 16.40 -37.80
C ALA A 244 25.44 15.31 -38.58
N ILE A 245 25.39 14.05 -38.12
CA ILE A 245 26.08 12.94 -38.78
C ILE A 245 25.07 11.83 -39.12
N GLY A 246 24.86 11.58 -40.40
CA GLY A 246 23.95 10.56 -40.90
C GLY A 246 23.33 10.95 -42.24
N ALA A 247 22.68 10.01 -42.90
CA ALA A 247 22.00 10.24 -44.17
C ALA A 247 20.48 10.47 -44.00
N GLY A 248 19.82 10.91 -45.06
CA GLY A 248 18.36 10.87 -45.16
C GLY A 248 17.78 11.99 -46.01
N GLY A 249 16.56 12.42 -45.66
CA GLY A 249 15.92 13.59 -46.24
C GLY A 249 15.37 13.38 -47.65
N THR A 250 15.04 14.51 -48.29
CA THR A 250 14.53 14.55 -49.65
C THR A 250 15.70 14.68 -50.63
N ALA A 251 15.75 13.79 -51.62
CA ALA A 251 16.77 13.85 -52.67
C ALA A 251 16.78 15.21 -53.37
N GLY A 252 17.97 15.81 -53.50
CA GLY A 252 18.12 17.13 -54.11
C GLY A 252 17.77 18.32 -53.20
N VAL A 253 17.43 18.09 -51.93
CA VAL A 253 17.20 19.15 -50.94
C VAL A 253 18.34 19.12 -49.90
N PRO A 254 19.37 19.96 -50.05
CA PRO A 254 20.49 19.98 -49.12
C PRO A 254 20.06 20.21 -47.67
N GLY A 255 20.66 19.46 -46.74
CA GLY A 255 20.38 19.59 -45.30
C GLY A 255 18.98 19.17 -44.84
N SER A 256 18.28 18.33 -45.61
CA SER A 256 16.94 17.82 -45.27
C SER A 256 16.92 16.49 -44.51
N GLY A 257 18.06 15.82 -44.36
CA GLY A 257 18.19 14.51 -43.70
C GLY A 257 18.35 14.58 -42.19
N THR A 258 19.47 14.10 -41.68
CA THR A 258 19.85 14.31 -40.27
C THR A 258 19.98 15.80 -39.99
N GLN A 259 19.27 16.33 -39.00
CA GLN A 259 19.16 17.76 -38.77
C GLN A 259 19.55 18.15 -37.36
N ALA A 260 20.62 18.92 -37.22
CA ALA A 260 21.00 19.57 -35.96
C ALA A 260 20.77 21.08 -36.11
N THR A 261 19.58 21.58 -35.74
CA THR A 261 19.20 22.99 -35.94
C THR A 261 19.31 23.83 -34.67
N GLY A 262 19.36 23.19 -33.50
CA GLY A 262 19.62 23.87 -32.23
C GLY A 262 21.09 24.23 -32.04
N GLY A 263 21.37 25.31 -31.32
CA GLY A 263 22.74 25.67 -30.95
C GLY A 263 23.37 24.57 -30.08
N GLN A 264 24.61 24.19 -30.39
CA GLN A 264 25.37 23.14 -29.71
C GLN A 264 24.62 21.80 -29.65
N SER A 265 23.73 21.54 -30.61
CA SER A 265 22.97 20.29 -30.68
C SER A 265 23.72 19.21 -31.45
N ILE A 266 23.37 17.96 -31.18
CA ILE A 266 23.98 16.77 -31.77
C ILE A 266 22.87 15.89 -32.35
N ALA A 267 22.88 15.63 -33.66
CA ALA A 267 21.99 14.70 -34.34
C ALA A 267 22.83 13.60 -35.02
N LEU A 268 22.67 12.35 -34.59
CA LEU A 268 23.40 11.19 -35.12
C LEU A 268 22.43 10.10 -35.59
N GLY A 269 22.51 9.67 -36.85
CA GLY A 269 21.69 8.57 -37.40
C GLY A 269 20.72 9.01 -38.50
N PHE A 270 20.08 8.04 -39.16
CA PHE A 270 19.22 8.31 -40.32
C PHE A 270 17.99 9.16 -39.94
N ASN A 271 17.84 10.33 -40.55
CA ASN A 271 16.76 11.29 -40.24
C ASN A 271 16.64 11.66 -38.75
N ALA A 272 17.72 11.60 -37.96
CA ALA A 272 17.69 12.11 -36.58
C ALA A 272 17.55 13.63 -36.58
N THR A 273 16.79 14.20 -35.64
CA THR A 273 16.51 15.64 -35.56
C THR A 273 16.78 16.16 -34.15
N ALA A 274 17.78 17.03 -33.99
CA ALA A 274 18.09 17.75 -32.75
C ALA A 274 17.88 19.27 -32.96
N SER A 275 16.67 19.75 -32.67
CA SER A 275 16.28 21.17 -32.87
C SER A 275 16.33 22.02 -31.62
N GLY A 276 16.36 21.40 -30.43
CA GLY A 276 16.58 22.13 -29.18
C GLY A 276 18.02 22.57 -28.98
N ILE A 277 18.23 23.68 -28.26
CA ILE A 277 19.57 24.13 -27.87
C ILE A 277 20.15 23.10 -26.88
N PHE A 278 21.42 22.70 -27.04
CA PHE A 278 22.06 21.61 -26.29
C PHE A 278 21.35 20.25 -26.40
N ALA A 279 20.49 20.04 -27.40
CA ALA A 279 19.78 18.79 -27.56
C ALA A 279 20.66 17.70 -28.19
N ALA A 280 20.43 16.45 -27.81
CA ALA A 280 21.10 15.29 -28.39
C ALA A 280 20.06 14.28 -28.92
N ALA A 281 20.02 14.08 -30.23
CA ALA A 281 19.21 13.05 -30.89
C ALA A 281 20.13 11.98 -31.51
N MET A 282 20.04 10.74 -31.07
CA MET A 282 20.90 9.64 -31.55
C MET A 282 20.06 8.39 -31.86
N GLY A 283 19.99 8.01 -33.13
CA GLY A 283 19.21 6.87 -33.61
C GLY A 283 18.39 7.22 -34.84
N GLN A 284 17.91 6.20 -35.55
CA GLN A 284 17.04 6.43 -36.71
C GLN A 284 15.75 7.11 -36.26
N LEU A 285 15.38 8.25 -36.87
CA LEU A 285 14.20 9.06 -36.52
C LEU A 285 14.17 9.58 -35.06
N ALA A 286 15.28 9.53 -34.32
CA ALA A 286 15.35 10.11 -32.99
C ALA A 286 15.10 11.62 -33.07
N THR A 287 14.24 12.17 -32.20
CA THR A 287 13.85 13.58 -32.21
C THR A 287 14.06 14.19 -30.82
N ALA A 288 14.96 15.17 -30.72
CA ALA A 288 15.21 15.96 -29.53
C ALA A 288 14.94 17.45 -29.83
N SER A 289 13.70 17.91 -29.61
CA SER A 289 13.29 19.29 -29.89
C SER A 289 13.20 20.19 -28.66
N GLY A 290 13.21 19.61 -27.47
CA GLY A 290 13.30 20.35 -26.22
C GLY A 290 14.69 20.95 -25.96
N THR A 291 14.76 22.08 -25.25
CA THR A 291 16.05 22.62 -24.80
C THR A 291 16.70 21.68 -23.79
N SER A 292 17.99 21.39 -23.99
CA SER A 292 18.75 20.42 -23.19
C SER A 292 18.10 19.03 -23.12
N SER A 293 17.37 18.62 -24.17
CA SER A 293 16.72 17.32 -24.23
C SER A 293 17.62 16.24 -24.85
N ILE A 294 17.38 14.99 -24.49
CA ILE A 294 18.15 13.83 -24.93
C ILE A 294 17.18 12.78 -25.48
N ALA A 295 17.30 12.42 -26.75
CA ALA A 295 16.56 11.33 -27.38
C ALA A 295 17.54 10.32 -27.97
N ILE A 296 17.64 9.13 -27.38
CA ILE A 296 18.57 8.08 -27.81
C ILE A 296 17.80 6.79 -28.04
N GLY A 297 17.80 6.27 -29.27
CA GLY A 297 17.03 5.09 -29.67
C GLY A 297 16.32 5.32 -31.01
N VAL A 298 15.84 4.24 -31.62
CA VAL A 298 15.04 4.34 -32.84
C VAL A 298 13.70 5.02 -32.49
N SER A 299 13.35 6.07 -33.22
CA SER A 299 12.13 6.86 -33.00
C SER A 299 11.93 7.38 -31.57
N ALA A 300 13.00 7.51 -30.77
CA ALA A 300 12.93 8.13 -29.45
C ALA A 300 12.56 9.62 -29.60
N ASN A 301 11.67 10.14 -28.75
CA ASN A 301 11.16 11.50 -28.84
C ASN A 301 11.25 12.23 -27.50
N ALA A 302 12.10 13.26 -27.42
CA ALA A 302 12.23 14.16 -26.29
C ALA A 302 11.87 15.60 -26.71
N SER A 303 10.59 15.96 -26.62
CA SER A 303 10.04 17.17 -27.24
C SER A 303 9.95 18.41 -26.35
N ALA A 304 10.23 18.26 -25.05
CA ALA A 304 10.12 19.33 -24.07
C ALA A 304 11.43 19.55 -23.29
N GLN A 305 11.53 20.68 -22.59
CA GLN A 305 12.75 21.09 -21.89
C GLN A 305 13.19 20.03 -20.86
N PHE A 306 14.49 19.73 -20.83
CA PHE A 306 15.09 18.71 -19.95
C PHE A 306 14.52 17.29 -20.12
N GLY A 307 13.79 17.03 -21.22
CA GLY A 307 13.23 15.71 -21.50
C GLY A 307 14.33 14.70 -21.82
N VAL A 308 14.24 13.49 -21.27
CA VAL A 308 15.17 12.39 -21.53
C VAL A 308 14.38 11.18 -22.01
N ALA A 309 14.53 10.79 -23.27
CA ALA A 309 13.97 9.59 -23.87
C ALA A 309 15.11 8.66 -24.29
N LEU A 310 15.27 7.53 -23.61
CA LEU A 310 16.30 6.53 -23.91
C LEU A 310 15.65 5.15 -24.12
N GLY A 311 15.63 4.68 -25.36
CA GLY A 311 15.01 3.42 -25.79
C GLY A 311 14.33 3.54 -27.15
N ASP A 312 14.13 2.42 -27.84
CA ASP A 312 13.29 2.38 -29.05
C ASP A 312 11.87 2.82 -28.69
N LEU A 313 11.31 3.79 -29.43
CA LEU A 313 9.99 4.39 -29.19
C LEU A 313 9.80 5.05 -27.80
N ALA A 314 10.88 5.37 -27.08
CA ALA A 314 10.77 6.09 -25.81
C ALA A 314 10.24 7.51 -26.03
N GLN A 315 9.30 7.98 -25.19
CA GLN A 315 8.63 9.27 -25.33
C GLN A 315 8.72 10.08 -24.04
N ALA A 316 9.46 11.19 -24.07
CA ALA A 316 9.55 12.20 -23.01
C ALA A 316 8.98 13.53 -23.53
N THR A 317 7.67 13.71 -23.45
CA THR A 317 6.96 14.78 -24.20
C THR A 317 6.67 16.04 -23.40
N ASN A 318 6.95 16.05 -22.09
CA ASN A 318 6.73 17.18 -21.19
C ASN A 318 7.99 17.60 -20.42
N THR A 319 7.95 18.79 -19.80
CA THR A 319 9.10 19.38 -19.11
C THR A 319 9.64 18.46 -18.01
N SER A 320 10.95 18.23 -18.00
CA SER A 320 11.65 17.35 -17.07
C SER A 320 11.15 15.89 -17.07
N ALA A 321 10.44 15.46 -18.13
CA ALA A 321 10.00 14.08 -18.26
C ALA A 321 11.17 13.14 -18.57
N THR A 322 11.20 11.97 -17.91
CA THR A 322 12.25 10.96 -18.13
C THR A 322 11.62 9.63 -18.52
N ALA A 323 11.80 9.20 -19.77
CA ALA A 323 11.39 7.91 -20.29
C ALA A 323 12.63 7.03 -20.57
N LEU A 324 12.76 5.92 -19.84
CA LEU A 324 13.90 5.01 -19.91
C LEU A 324 13.43 3.57 -20.14
N GLY A 325 13.61 3.05 -21.35
CA GLY A 325 13.16 1.73 -21.78
C GLY A 325 12.45 1.76 -23.13
N ALA A 326 12.42 0.61 -23.82
CA ALA A 326 11.69 0.51 -25.08
C ALA A 326 10.19 0.75 -24.86
N GLY A 327 9.58 1.65 -25.63
CA GLY A 327 8.18 2.04 -25.50
C GLY A 327 7.82 2.76 -24.20
N ALA A 328 8.79 3.19 -23.38
CA ALA A 328 8.51 3.94 -22.16
C ALA A 328 7.89 5.32 -22.51
N VAL A 329 6.84 5.73 -21.80
CA VAL A 329 6.10 6.97 -22.05
C VAL A 329 6.06 7.81 -20.77
N ALA A 330 6.81 8.90 -20.74
CA ALA A 330 6.74 9.95 -19.72
C ALA A 330 6.11 11.20 -20.36
N SER A 331 4.80 11.38 -20.15
CA SER A 331 4.03 12.48 -20.73
C SER A 331 3.44 13.43 -19.70
N GLY A 332 3.76 13.28 -18.42
CA GLY A 332 3.46 14.28 -17.39
C GLY A 332 4.62 15.25 -17.17
N VAL A 333 4.34 16.44 -16.66
CA VAL A 333 5.39 17.38 -16.19
C VAL A 333 6.11 16.74 -15.01
N GLY A 334 7.45 16.70 -15.02
CA GLY A 334 8.24 16.08 -13.94
C GLY A 334 8.10 14.56 -13.83
N SER A 335 7.42 13.91 -14.77
CA SER A 335 7.13 12.47 -14.72
C SER A 335 8.34 11.61 -15.06
N ALA A 336 8.38 10.38 -14.52
CA ALA A 336 9.42 9.40 -14.81
C ALA A 336 8.82 8.03 -15.12
N ALA A 337 9.07 7.52 -16.32
CA ALA A 337 8.72 6.17 -16.76
C ALA A 337 9.99 5.35 -16.98
N VAL A 338 10.21 4.30 -16.18
CA VAL A 338 11.41 3.47 -16.20
C VAL A 338 11.02 2.00 -16.37
N GLY A 339 11.29 1.42 -17.54
CA GLY A 339 10.96 0.05 -17.88
C GLY A 339 10.33 -0.06 -19.27
N ILE A 340 10.34 -1.28 -19.82
CA ILE A 340 9.71 -1.55 -21.12
C ILE A 340 8.20 -1.27 -21.00
N ASN A 341 7.66 -0.43 -21.88
CA ASN A 341 6.26 -0.01 -21.88
C ASN A 341 5.77 0.62 -20.57
N ALA A 342 6.66 1.12 -19.71
CA ALA A 342 6.26 1.88 -18.52
C ALA A 342 5.59 3.20 -18.95
N ALA A 343 4.53 3.62 -18.27
CA ALA A 343 3.75 4.81 -18.63
C ALA A 343 3.52 5.71 -17.41
N ALA A 344 4.16 6.88 -17.38
CA ALA A 344 3.91 7.94 -16.40
C ALA A 344 3.28 9.14 -17.13
N THR A 345 1.94 9.22 -17.14
CA THR A 345 1.21 10.14 -18.03
C THR A 345 0.68 11.40 -17.36
N ALA A 346 0.77 11.49 -16.04
CA ALA A 346 0.30 12.62 -15.23
C ALA A 346 1.44 13.34 -14.50
N GLY A 347 1.17 14.53 -13.95
CA GLY A 347 2.19 15.38 -13.31
C GLY A 347 2.87 14.69 -12.14
N ASP A 348 4.20 14.78 -12.08
CA ASP A 348 5.06 14.23 -11.03
C ASP A 348 4.85 12.72 -10.77
N ALA A 349 4.28 12.02 -11.76
CA ALA A 349 4.02 10.59 -11.69
C ALA A 349 5.31 9.78 -11.88
N LEU A 350 5.44 8.68 -11.15
CA LEU A 350 6.54 7.74 -11.25
C LEU A 350 6.00 6.35 -11.61
N ALA A 351 6.37 5.83 -12.78
CA ALA A 351 6.08 4.46 -13.20
C ALA A 351 7.39 3.71 -13.42
N ALA A 352 7.70 2.74 -12.56
CA ALA A 352 8.95 1.98 -12.61
C ALA A 352 8.68 0.47 -12.59
N GLY A 353 9.01 -0.21 -13.68
CA GLY A 353 8.73 -1.62 -13.93
C GLY A 353 8.16 -1.86 -15.32
N ALA A 354 8.30 -3.08 -15.85
CA ALA A 354 7.73 -3.41 -17.16
C ALA A 354 6.21 -3.24 -17.12
N SER A 355 5.66 -2.45 -18.04
CA SER A 355 4.23 -2.10 -18.11
C SER A 355 3.65 -1.44 -16.84
N ALA A 356 4.49 -0.87 -15.97
CA ALA A 356 4.01 -0.09 -14.83
C ALA A 356 3.29 1.17 -15.35
N THR A 357 2.16 1.54 -14.74
CA THR A 357 1.33 2.66 -15.20
C THR A 357 1.01 3.61 -14.04
N ALA A 358 1.44 4.86 -14.12
CA ALA A 358 1.07 5.93 -13.21
C ALA A 358 0.35 7.04 -14.01
N SER A 359 -0.98 7.08 -13.91
CA SER A 359 -1.85 7.91 -14.78
C SER A 359 -2.59 9.04 -14.07
N ALA A 360 -2.32 9.24 -12.78
CA ALA A 360 -2.82 10.35 -11.99
C ALA A 360 -1.67 11.13 -11.33
N ASN A 361 -1.92 12.39 -10.99
CA ASN A 361 -0.91 13.29 -10.43
C ASN A 361 -0.30 12.70 -9.15
N GLN A 362 1.02 12.81 -9.02
CA GLN A 362 1.78 12.28 -7.88
C GLN A 362 1.64 10.76 -7.69
N GLY A 363 1.12 10.04 -8.69
CA GLY A 363 0.96 8.59 -8.64
C GLY A 363 2.30 7.87 -8.70
N VAL A 364 2.49 6.88 -7.83
CA VAL A 364 3.71 6.06 -7.77
C VAL A 364 3.35 4.60 -8.03
N ALA A 365 3.75 4.09 -9.19
CA ALA A 365 3.62 2.69 -9.58
C ALA A 365 5.02 2.04 -9.66
N LEU A 366 5.36 1.18 -8.71
CA LEU A 366 6.64 0.47 -8.65
C LEU A 366 6.43 -1.05 -8.66
N GLY A 367 6.84 -1.70 -9.75
CA GLY A 367 6.67 -3.14 -9.99
C GLY A 367 6.09 -3.42 -11.37
N ALA A 368 6.38 -4.61 -11.92
CA ALA A 368 5.84 -5.00 -13.22
C ALA A 368 4.29 -5.00 -13.18
N ALA A 369 3.66 -4.37 -14.18
CA ALA A 369 2.21 -4.19 -14.27
C ALA A 369 1.53 -3.51 -13.05
N SER A 370 2.30 -2.83 -12.18
CA SER A 370 1.73 -2.00 -11.12
C SER A 370 0.95 -0.81 -11.72
N THR A 371 -0.16 -0.42 -11.10
CA THR A 371 -1.05 0.63 -11.61
C THR A 371 -1.42 1.63 -10.51
N ALA A 372 -0.99 2.88 -10.66
CA ALA A 372 -1.40 4.00 -9.82
C ALA A 372 -2.25 4.98 -10.65
N SER A 373 -3.58 4.84 -10.59
CA SER A 373 -4.54 5.69 -11.31
C SER A 373 -5.33 6.65 -10.41
N GLY A 374 -5.11 6.58 -9.09
CA GLY A 374 -5.58 7.58 -8.14
C GLY A 374 -4.57 8.70 -7.92
N ILE A 375 -5.05 9.92 -7.67
CA ILE A 375 -4.21 11.06 -7.26
C ILE A 375 -3.54 10.71 -5.91
N ASP A 376 -2.24 10.99 -5.79
CA ASP A 376 -1.41 10.57 -4.64
C ASP A 376 -1.48 9.04 -4.39
N GLY A 377 -1.83 8.27 -5.41
CA GLY A 377 -1.96 6.82 -5.34
C GLY A 377 -0.60 6.13 -5.31
N ILE A 378 -0.43 5.17 -4.41
CA ILE A 378 0.83 4.42 -4.23
C ILE A 378 0.55 2.95 -4.51
N ALA A 379 1.08 2.41 -5.61
CA ALA A 379 1.04 1.00 -5.98
C ALA A 379 2.46 0.42 -5.98
N LEU A 380 2.83 -0.34 -4.94
CA LEU A 380 4.15 -0.95 -4.78
C LEU A 380 4.02 -2.48 -4.80
N GLY A 381 4.55 -3.13 -5.84
CA GLY A 381 4.50 -4.58 -6.02
C GLY A 381 3.99 -4.98 -7.41
N VAL A 382 4.35 -6.19 -7.85
CA VAL A 382 3.89 -6.72 -9.15
C VAL A 382 2.36 -6.76 -9.18
N SER A 383 1.76 -6.21 -10.23
CA SER A 383 0.30 -6.14 -10.42
C SER A 383 -0.48 -5.46 -9.28
N SER A 384 0.18 -4.69 -8.42
CA SER A 384 -0.50 -3.86 -7.40
C SER A 384 -1.33 -2.75 -8.07
N THR A 385 -2.46 -2.38 -7.48
CA THR A 385 -3.38 -1.39 -8.05
C THR A 385 -3.86 -0.40 -6.98
N ALA A 386 -3.55 0.88 -7.16
CA ALA A 386 -4.07 1.99 -6.38
C ALA A 386 -4.89 2.93 -7.29
N SER A 387 -6.22 2.85 -7.23
CA SER A 387 -7.10 3.46 -8.24
C SER A 387 -7.95 4.64 -7.76
N ALA A 388 -7.75 5.10 -6.53
CA ALA A 388 -8.52 6.21 -5.94
C ALA A 388 -7.61 7.20 -5.21
N LEU A 389 -8.14 8.39 -4.90
CA LEU A 389 -7.42 9.46 -4.19
C LEU A 389 -6.83 8.95 -2.87
N ASN A 390 -5.53 9.18 -2.65
CA ASN A 390 -4.79 8.75 -1.46
C ASN A 390 -4.84 7.23 -1.20
N ALA A 391 -5.08 6.41 -2.22
CA ALA A 391 -5.11 4.96 -2.08
C ALA A 391 -3.68 4.38 -2.04
N ALA A 392 -3.43 3.41 -1.18
CA ALA A 392 -2.13 2.77 -1.03
C ALA A 392 -2.26 1.24 -1.14
N ALA A 393 -1.68 0.64 -2.18
CA ALA A 393 -1.61 -0.79 -2.42
C ALA A 393 -0.15 -1.26 -2.36
N LEU A 394 0.25 -1.94 -1.29
CA LEU A 394 1.62 -2.37 -1.01
C LEU A 394 1.69 -3.91 -0.94
N GLY A 395 2.14 -4.55 -2.01
CA GLY A 395 2.33 -6.00 -2.08
C GLY A 395 1.94 -6.54 -3.47
N PRO A 396 2.38 -7.76 -3.83
CA PRO A 396 1.97 -8.38 -5.08
C PRO A 396 0.45 -8.51 -5.16
N SER A 397 -0.15 -8.04 -6.26
CA SER A 397 -1.60 -8.07 -6.51
C SER A 397 -2.45 -7.41 -5.41
N ALA A 398 -1.88 -6.52 -4.58
CA ALA A 398 -2.63 -5.72 -3.62
C ALA A 398 -3.52 -4.72 -4.36
N VAL A 399 -4.74 -4.48 -3.88
CA VAL A 399 -5.73 -3.61 -4.52
C VAL A 399 -6.33 -2.62 -3.51
N ALA A 400 -6.06 -1.33 -3.71
CA ALA A 400 -6.68 -0.23 -2.97
C ALA A 400 -7.49 0.61 -3.97
N SER A 401 -8.81 0.41 -3.99
CA SER A 401 -9.69 0.98 -5.04
C SER A 401 -10.67 2.05 -4.55
N ALA A 402 -10.55 2.47 -3.30
CA ALA A 402 -11.43 3.48 -2.71
C ALA A 402 -10.62 4.62 -2.08
N VAL A 403 -11.27 5.77 -1.86
CA VAL A 403 -10.62 6.97 -1.35
C VAL A 403 -10.00 6.71 0.02
N ALA A 404 -8.73 7.07 0.19
CA ALA A 404 -7.96 6.87 1.41
C ALA A 404 -7.98 5.40 1.92
N SER A 405 -8.08 4.42 1.00
CA SER A 405 -7.99 3.00 1.37
C SER A 405 -6.55 2.50 1.35
N THR A 406 -6.21 1.59 2.24
CA THR A 406 -4.86 1.02 2.36
C THR A 406 -4.93 -0.50 2.33
N ALA A 407 -4.29 -1.12 1.34
CA ALA A 407 -4.12 -2.57 1.21
C ALA A 407 -2.63 -2.91 1.31
N ILE A 408 -2.23 -3.74 2.27
CA ILE A 408 -0.84 -4.16 2.49
C ILE A 408 -0.80 -5.68 2.53
N GLY A 409 0.02 -6.31 1.70
CA GLY A 409 0.20 -7.77 1.63
C GLY A 409 -0.26 -8.37 0.31
N ASN A 410 0.16 -9.62 0.07
CA ASN A 410 -0.20 -10.36 -1.14
C ASN A 410 -1.71 -10.51 -1.25
N THR A 411 -2.26 -10.19 -2.44
CA THR A 411 -3.70 -10.26 -2.77
C THR A 411 -4.65 -9.54 -1.81
N SER A 412 -4.14 -8.63 -0.96
CA SER A 412 -4.94 -7.81 -0.04
C SER A 412 -5.82 -6.82 -0.80
N LYS A 413 -7.05 -6.58 -0.32
CA LYS A 413 -8.04 -5.73 -0.99
C LYS A 413 -8.72 -4.76 -0.02
N ALA A 414 -8.53 -3.46 -0.23
CA ALA A 414 -9.24 -2.40 0.48
C ALA A 414 -10.15 -1.65 -0.50
N LEU A 415 -11.42 -2.08 -0.57
CA LEU A 415 -12.37 -1.68 -1.61
C LEU A 415 -13.40 -0.65 -1.13
N ALA A 416 -13.39 -0.27 0.15
CA ALA A 416 -14.25 0.76 0.74
C ALA A 416 -13.43 1.97 1.23
N ALA A 417 -14.06 3.14 1.29
CA ALA A 417 -13.37 4.40 1.61
C ALA A 417 -12.89 4.44 3.07
N SER A 418 -11.68 4.99 3.30
CA SER A 418 -11.08 5.09 4.64
C SER A 418 -11.02 3.74 5.38
N THR A 419 -10.56 2.70 4.69
CA THR A 419 -10.44 1.34 5.24
C THR A 419 -9.02 0.79 5.11
N VAL A 420 -8.72 -0.24 5.89
CA VAL A 420 -7.39 -0.85 5.96
C VAL A 420 -7.50 -2.38 5.85
N ALA A 421 -6.79 -2.96 4.89
CA ALA A 421 -6.62 -4.42 4.71
C ALA A 421 -5.14 -4.77 4.85
N ILE A 422 -4.75 -5.58 5.85
CA ILE A 422 -3.34 -5.91 6.13
C ILE A 422 -3.11 -7.43 6.23
N GLY A 423 -2.37 -8.01 5.30
CA GLY A 423 -1.95 -9.40 5.31
C GLY A 423 -2.24 -10.13 4.00
N ASP A 424 -2.24 -11.46 4.03
CA ASP A 424 -2.43 -12.28 2.83
C ASP A 424 -3.92 -12.58 2.59
N SER A 425 -4.39 -12.34 1.37
CA SER A 425 -5.77 -12.64 0.96
C SER A 425 -6.84 -11.99 1.84
N VAL A 426 -6.51 -10.86 2.48
CA VAL A 426 -7.41 -10.09 3.33
C VAL A 426 -8.28 -9.16 2.50
N THR A 427 -9.57 -9.04 2.82
CA THR A 427 -10.50 -8.18 2.07
C THR A 427 -11.35 -7.31 2.99
N VAL A 428 -11.32 -5.99 2.77
CA VAL A 428 -12.41 -5.09 3.17
C VAL A 428 -13.24 -4.82 1.91
N ALA A 429 -14.45 -5.38 1.87
CA ALA A 429 -15.33 -5.36 0.71
C ALA A 429 -15.88 -3.95 0.44
N ALA A 430 -16.30 -3.68 -0.80
CA ALA A 430 -16.86 -2.38 -1.19
C ALA A 430 -18.15 -2.03 -0.43
N GLY A 431 -18.87 -3.03 0.08
CA GLY A 431 -20.05 -2.84 0.93
C GLY A 431 -19.75 -2.53 2.40
N ALA A 432 -18.48 -2.56 2.82
CA ALA A 432 -18.08 -2.12 4.15
C ALA A 432 -18.18 -0.59 4.28
N GLY A 433 -18.40 -0.13 5.51
CA GLY A 433 -18.40 1.28 5.86
C GLY A 433 -17.00 1.80 6.21
N THR A 434 -16.91 3.11 6.44
CA THR A 434 -15.67 3.80 6.81
C THR A 434 -15.10 3.28 8.14
N GLY A 435 -13.77 3.35 8.29
CA GLY A 435 -13.07 2.96 9.52
C GLY A 435 -12.95 1.45 9.73
N SER A 436 -13.40 0.63 8.78
CA SER A 436 -13.29 -0.81 8.86
C SER A 436 -11.86 -1.31 8.61
N ILE A 437 -11.47 -2.35 9.35
CA ILE A 437 -10.12 -2.93 9.34
C ILE A 437 -10.22 -4.45 9.22
N ALA A 438 -9.56 -5.01 8.20
CA ALA A 438 -9.33 -6.44 8.10
C ALA A 438 -7.82 -6.73 8.18
N GLY A 439 -7.43 -7.81 8.85
CA GLY A 439 -6.02 -8.14 9.05
C GLY A 439 -5.74 -9.63 9.26
N GLY A 440 -4.52 -10.08 8.94
CA GLY A 440 -4.06 -11.46 9.11
C GLY A 440 -4.04 -12.27 7.82
N HIS A 441 -4.72 -13.42 7.78
CA HIS A 441 -4.82 -14.28 6.60
C HIS A 441 -6.28 -14.62 6.33
N ASN A 442 -6.74 -14.42 5.09
CA ASN A 442 -8.09 -14.78 4.64
C ASN A 442 -9.23 -14.12 5.46
N SER A 443 -8.94 -13.00 6.14
CA SER A 443 -9.92 -12.26 6.95
C SER A 443 -10.72 -11.28 6.11
N GLN A 444 -12.02 -11.16 6.39
CA GLN A 444 -12.98 -10.43 5.57
C GLN A 444 -13.87 -9.51 6.42
N VAL A 445 -13.87 -8.22 6.07
CA VAL A 445 -14.97 -7.32 6.44
C VAL A 445 -15.90 -7.21 5.24
N THR A 446 -17.08 -7.82 5.32
CA THR A 446 -18.03 -7.89 4.19
C THR A 446 -19.05 -6.76 4.20
N GLY A 447 -19.22 -6.08 5.34
CA GLY A 447 -20.17 -4.98 5.54
C GLY A 447 -19.91 -4.25 6.86
N GLY A 448 -20.71 -3.22 7.13
CA GLY A 448 -20.70 -2.49 8.39
C GLY A 448 -19.64 -1.40 8.50
N THR A 449 -19.97 -0.32 9.19
CA THR A 449 -19.05 0.79 9.51
C THR A 449 -18.23 0.47 10.75
N GLY A 450 -16.91 0.68 10.70
CA GLY A 450 -16.01 0.45 11.83
C GLY A 450 -15.88 -1.02 12.25
N ALA A 451 -16.11 -1.96 11.34
CA ALA A 451 -16.00 -3.39 11.63
C ALA A 451 -14.53 -3.85 11.63
N ILE A 452 -14.20 -4.81 12.49
CA ILE A 452 -12.84 -5.31 12.72
C ILE A 452 -12.83 -6.82 12.50
N ALA A 453 -11.98 -7.32 11.59
CA ALA A 453 -11.76 -8.74 11.32
C ALA A 453 -10.25 -9.06 11.37
N LEU A 454 -9.74 -9.63 12.46
CA LEU A 454 -8.29 -9.82 12.68
C LEU A 454 -7.92 -11.28 13.01
N GLY A 455 -7.06 -11.89 12.20
CA GLY A 455 -6.54 -13.24 12.45
C GLY A 455 -6.65 -14.14 11.22
N GLU A 456 -7.00 -15.41 11.42
CA GLU A 456 -7.20 -16.41 10.38
C GLU A 456 -8.70 -16.52 10.07
N GLY A 457 -9.11 -16.33 8.81
CA GLY A 457 -10.46 -16.68 8.36
C GLY A 457 -11.61 -15.90 9.03
N GLN A 458 -11.37 -14.70 9.54
CA GLN A 458 -12.40 -13.91 10.25
C GLN A 458 -13.46 -13.37 9.28
N THR A 459 -14.71 -13.25 9.73
CA THR A 459 -15.80 -12.57 9.02
C THR A 459 -16.48 -11.56 9.93
N ALA A 460 -16.46 -10.27 9.55
CA ALA A 460 -17.22 -9.21 10.22
C ALA A 460 -18.14 -8.47 9.23
N SER A 461 -19.41 -8.25 9.59
CA SER A 461 -20.37 -7.58 8.70
C SER A 461 -21.30 -6.56 9.36
N GLY A 462 -21.40 -6.56 10.69
CA GLY A 462 -22.23 -5.61 11.43
C GLY A 462 -21.50 -4.28 11.69
N ASN A 463 -22.25 -3.20 11.87
CA ASN A 463 -21.67 -1.92 12.30
C ASN A 463 -20.96 -2.09 13.65
N GLY A 464 -19.68 -1.75 13.75
CA GLY A 464 -18.87 -1.94 14.95
C GLY A 464 -18.67 -3.40 15.36
N ALA A 465 -18.91 -4.38 14.47
CA ALA A 465 -18.68 -5.79 14.77
C ALA A 465 -17.18 -6.09 14.88
N VAL A 466 -16.81 -7.01 15.77
CA VAL A 466 -15.42 -7.39 16.05
C VAL A 466 -15.28 -8.91 16.00
N ALA A 467 -14.53 -9.43 15.02
CA ALA A 467 -14.14 -10.83 14.90
C ALA A 467 -12.61 -10.96 15.04
N ILE A 468 -12.13 -11.64 16.08
CA ILE A 468 -10.69 -11.78 16.34
C ILE A 468 -10.31 -13.22 16.72
N GLY A 469 -9.38 -13.84 15.97
CA GLY A 469 -8.83 -15.18 16.28
C GLY A 469 -8.77 -16.11 15.07
N ASP A 470 -9.34 -17.33 15.15
CA ASP A 470 -9.19 -18.40 14.14
C ASP A 470 -10.30 -19.48 14.19
N PRO A 471 -11.24 -19.55 13.22
CA PRO A 471 -11.94 -18.44 12.56
C PRO A 471 -13.12 -17.95 13.42
N ASN A 472 -13.57 -16.70 13.29
CA ASN A 472 -14.82 -16.24 13.94
C ASN A 472 -15.71 -15.45 12.98
N ALA A 473 -17.01 -15.44 13.25
CA ALA A 473 -18.03 -14.69 12.53
C ALA A 473 -18.78 -13.72 13.46
N ALA A 474 -18.63 -12.41 13.25
CA ALA A 474 -19.37 -11.37 13.96
C ALA A 474 -20.25 -10.58 12.96
N THR A 475 -21.51 -10.97 12.83
CA THR A 475 -22.40 -10.43 11.78
C THR A 475 -23.45 -9.45 12.30
N GLY A 476 -23.76 -9.48 13.60
CA GLY A 476 -24.67 -8.54 14.23
C GLY A 476 -24.04 -7.15 14.44
N THR A 477 -24.86 -6.10 14.48
CA THR A 477 -24.39 -4.75 14.84
C THR A 477 -23.85 -4.75 16.27
N GLY A 478 -22.62 -4.28 16.47
CA GLY A 478 -21.92 -4.29 17.77
C GLY A 478 -21.59 -5.70 18.29
N ALA A 479 -21.66 -6.73 17.45
CA ALA A 479 -21.36 -8.09 17.86
C ALA A 479 -19.86 -8.30 18.09
N VAL A 480 -19.51 -9.14 19.06
CA VAL A 480 -18.11 -9.49 19.39
C VAL A 480 -17.96 -11.00 19.35
N ALA A 481 -17.10 -11.50 18.46
CA ALA A 481 -16.70 -12.89 18.37
C ALA A 481 -15.18 -13.01 18.55
N MET A 482 -14.72 -13.66 19.62
CA MET A 482 -13.28 -13.75 19.95
C MET A 482 -12.84 -15.15 20.35
N GLY A 483 -11.72 -15.62 19.79
CA GLY A 483 -11.16 -16.94 20.04
C GLY A 483 -11.24 -17.81 18.77
N ALA A 484 -11.77 -19.02 18.88
CA ALA A 484 -11.85 -19.95 17.75
C ALA A 484 -13.27 -20.45 17.48
N ASN A 485 -13.66 -20.51 16.22
CA ASN A 485 -14.96 -21.01 15.75
C ASN A 485 -16.19 -20.35 16.41
N ASN A 486 -16.11 -19.09 16.85
CA ASN A 486 -17.25 -18.42 17.49
C ASN A 486 -18.14 -17.72 16.45
N THR A 487 -19.45 -17.72 16.72
CA THR A 487 -20.47 -17.05 15.91
C THR A 487 -21.27 -16.08 16.79
N ALA A 488 -21.24 -14.80 16.47
CA ALA A 488 -22.03 -13.74 17.09
C ALA A 488 -22.89 -13.04 16.02
N ASN A 489 -24.15 -13.50 15.88
CA ASN A 489 -25.07 -13.01 14.84
C ASN A 489 -26.09 -11.98 15.37
N GLY A 490 -26.38 -12.01 16.67
CA GLY A 490 -27.30 -11.07 17.27
C GLY A 490 -26.73 -9.65 17.36
N THR A 491 -27.61 -8.64 17.29
CA THR A 491 -27.20 -7.25 17.59
C THR A 491 -26.72 -7.16 19.03
N GLY A 492 -25.50 -6.67 19.27
CA GLY A 492 -24.84 -6.62 20.57
C GLY A 492 -24.49 -7.99 21.16
N ALA A 493 -24.49 -9.06 20.36
CA ALA A 493 -24.18 -10.40 20.83
C ALA A 493 -22.68 -10.56 21.14
N VAL A 494 -22.35 -11.39 22.13
CA VAL A 494 -20.97 -11.67 22.55
C VAL A 494 -20.74 -13.17 22.55
N ALA A 495 -19.81 -13.65 21.72
CA ALA A 495 -19.38 -15.04 21.66
C ALA A 495 -17.86 -15.13 21.89
N ILE A 496 -17.42 -15.66 23.03
CA ILE A 496 -15.99 -15.67 23.40
C ILE A 496 -15.56 -17.06 23.85
N GLY A 497 -14.48 -17.58 23.26
CA GLY A 497 -13.88 -18.87 23.61
C GLY A 497 -13.72 -19.78 22.39
N ASN A 498 -14.23 -21.02 22.47
CA ASN A 498 -14.11 -21.99 21.37
C ASN A 498 -15.47 -22.58 20.97
N GLY A 499 -15.95 -22.30 19.75
CA GLY A 499 -17.17 -22.91 19.21
C GLY A 499 -18.47 -22.32 19.75
N ASN A 500 -18.47 -21.10 20.31
CA ASN A 500 -19.66 -20.53 20.93
C ASN A 500 -20.61 -19.91 19.89
N ASN A 501 -21.91 -19.94 20.17
CA ASN A 501 -22.96 -19.48 19.28
C ASN A 501 -23.93 -18.50 19.99
N ALA A 502 -23.76 -17.21 19.75
CA ALA A 502 -24.61 -16.13 20.26
C ALA A 502 -25.49 -15.57 19.13
N GLN A 503 -26.72 -16.07 19.01
CA GLN A 503 -27.63 -15.72 17.90
C GLN A 503 -28.65 -14.63 18.23
N GLY A 504 -29.06 -14.53 19.49
CA GLY A 504 -30.07 -13.58 19.93
C GLY A 504 -29.54 -12.15 20.08
N GLN A 505 -30.43 -11.16 19.96
CA GLN A 505 -30.12 -9.78 20.33
C GLN A 505 -29.62 -9.72 21.78
N GLY A 506 -28.46 -9.09 22.01
CA GLY A 506 -27.84 -8.95 23.32
C GLY A 506 -27.45 -10.27 23.99
N SER A 507 -27.38 -11.38 23.24
CA SER A 507 -27.08 -12.68 23.83
C SER A 507 -25.59 -12.84 24.12
N VAL A 508 -25.27 -13.63 25.15
CA VAL A 508 -23.89 -13.85 25.60
C VAL A 508 -23.62 -15.35 25.66
N ALA A 509 -22.65 -15.82 24.89
CA ALA A 509 -22.15 -17.19 24.92
C ALA A 509 -20.64 -17.19 25.24
N LEU A 510 -20.27 -17.67 26.43
CA LEU A 510 -18.88 -17.65 26.91
C LEU A 510 -18.46 -19.03 27.40
N GLY A 511 -17.42 -19.60 26.79
CA GLY A 511 -16.89 -20.91 27.15
C GLY A 511 -16.46 -21.75 25.94
N ASN A 512 -16.83 -23.01 25.95
CA ASN A 512 -16.59 -23.94 24.85
C ASN A 512 -17.92 -24.58 24.40
N ALA A 513 -18.28 -24.42 23.13
CA ALA A 513 -19.56 -24.90 22.61
C ALA A 513 -20.80 -24.38 23.37
N SER A 514 -20.74 -23.18 23.97
CA SER A 514 -21.88 -22.55 24.61
C SER A 514 -22.84 -21.97 23.56
N SER A 515 -24.15 -22.05 23.80
CA SER A 515 -25.17 -21.61 22.85
C SER A 515 -26.20 -20.70 23.52
N ALA A 516 -26.24 -19.43 23.11
CA ALA A 516 -27.23 -18.44 23.53
C ALA A 516 -28.08 -18.05 22.31
N ALA A 517 -29.13 -18.82 22.06
CA ALA A 517 -29.86 -18.83 20.79
C ALA A 517 -30.94 -17.74 20.67
N ALA A 518 -31.44 -17.21 21.80
CA ALA A 518 -32.56 -16.28 21.85
C ALA A 518 -32.18 -14.90 22.41
N ALA A 519 -33.05 -13.90 22.22
CA ALA A 519 -32.81 -12.53 22.69
C ALA A 519 -32.62 -12.49 24.22
N GLY A 520 -31.61 -11.75 24.69
CA GLY A 520 -31.26 -11.64 26.11
C GLY A 520 -30.76 -12.95 26.74
N ALA A 521 -30.53 -14.02 25.96
CA ALA A 521 -30.06 -15.29 26.49
C ALA A 521 -28.60 -15.20 26.94
N VAL A 522 -28.28 -15.85 28.06
CA VAL A 522 -26.92 -15.92 28.61
C VAL A 522 -26.55 -17.38 28.84
N ALA A 523 -25.51 -17.85 28.15
CA ALA A 523 -24.93 -19.18 28.31
C ALA A 523 -23.46 -19.07 28.70
N LEU A 524 -23.16 -19.42 29.95
CA LEU A 524 -21.81 -19.35 30.52
C LEU A 524 -21.34 -20.73 30.98
N GLY A 525 -20.31 -21.26 30.33
CA GLY A 525 -19.73 -22.57 30.63
C GLY A 525 -19.78 -23.54 29.46
N ALA A 526 -18.92 -24.56 29.49
CA ALA A 526 -18.79 -25.51 28.39
C ALA A 526 -20.11 -26.24 28.11
N GLY A 527 -20.60 -26.21 26.87
CA GLY A 527 -21.88 -26.81 26.48
C GLY A 527 -23.11 -26.21 27.18
N ALA A 528 -23.01 -25.02 27.79
CA ALA A 528 -24.17 -24.32 28.35
C ALA A 528 -25.14 -23.91 27.23
N VAL A 529 -26.44 -24.08 27.43
CA VAL A 529 -27.47 -23.81 26.43
C VAL A 529 -28.57 -22.93 27.02
N ALA A 530 -28.78 -21.75 26.43
CA ALA A 530 -29.91 -20.87 26.71
C ALA A 530 -30.72 -20.69 25.41
N SER A 531 -31.79 -21.49 25.27
CA SER A 531 -32.55 -21.62 24.02
C SER A 531 -33.70 -20.64 23.89
N SER A 532 -34.14 -20.04 24.99
CA SER A 532 -35.34 -19.21 25.08
C SER A 532 -35.02 -17.79 25.54
N SER A 533 -35.91 -16.83 25.21
CA SER A 533 -35.69 -15.41 25.50
C SER A 533 -35.43 -15.18 26.99
N ASN A 534 -34.42 -14.37 27.32
CA ASN A 534 -33.97 -14.09 28.69
C ASN A 534 -33.61 -15.34 29.52
N GLY A 535 -33.38 -16.50 28.88
CA GLY A 535 -32.93 -17.69 29.56
C GLY A 535 -31.48 -17.56 30.01
N VAL A 536 -31.16 -17.99 31.22
CA VAL A 536 -29.82 -17.89 31.79
C VAL A 536 -29.32 -19.29 32.18
N ALA A 537 -28.32 -19.80 31.47
CA ALA A 537 -27.62 -21.04 31.78
C ALA A 537 -26.22 -20.73 32.31
N LEU A 538 -25.99 -20.98 33.60
CA LEU A 538 -24.72 -20.70 34.29
C LEU A 538 -24.10 -22.02 34.79
N GLY A 539 -23.22 -22.62 34.01
CA GLY A 539 -22.51 -23.85 34.35
C GLY A 539 -22.28 -24.75 33.14
N SER A 540 -21.29 -25.63 33.25
CA SER A 540 -20.99 -26.63 32.21
C SER A 540 -22.20 -27.55 31.99
N GLY A 541 -22.72 -27.62 30.77
CA GLY A 541 -23.90 -28.40 30.41
C GLY A 541 -25.21 -27.91 31.04
N ALA A 542 -25.25 -26.70 31.61
CA ALA A 542 -26.49 -26.10 32.11
C ALA A 542 -27.43 -25.79 30.93
N SER A 543 -28.73 -26.03 31.08
CA SER A 543 -29.71 -25.87 30.01
C SER A 543 -30.96 -25.13 30.48
N ALA A 544 -31.11 -23.87 30.05
CA ALA A 544 -32.29 -23.05 30.28
C ALA A 544 -33.20 -23.12 29.04
N LEU A 545 -34.26 -23.93 29.15
CA LEU A 545 -35.09 -24.33 28.01
C LEU A 545 -36.34 -23.45 27.83
N ASN A 546 -36.84 -22.79 28.88
CA ASN A 546 -38.01 -21.91 28.80
C ASN A 546 -37.62 -20.43 28.98
N GLY A 547 -38.52 -19.53 28.59
CA GLY A 547 -38.26 -18.08 28.67
C GLY A 547 -38.17 -17.61 30.12
N ASN A 548 -37.24 -16.70 30.40
CA ASN A 548 -36.95 -16.15 31.73
C ASN A 548 -36.53 -17.18 32.80
N ASP A 549 -36.19 -18.40 32.39
CA ASP A 549 -35.68 -19.43 33.29
C ASP A 549 -34.20 -19.20 33.64
N VAL A 550 -33.79 -19.75 34.79
CA VAL A 550 -32.39 -19.80 35.19
C VAL A 550 -31.98 -21.25 35.50
N ALA A 551 -31.07 -21.82 34.71
CA ALA A 551 -30.37 -23.06 35.03
C ALA A 551 -29.04 -22.72 35.72
N LEU A 552 -28.93 -22.98 37.02
CA LEU A 552 -27.79 -22.60 37.84
C LEU A 552 -27.00 -23.84 38.29
N GLY A 553 -25.75 -23.93 37.87
CA GLY A 553 -24.83 -25.03 38.16
C GLY A 553 -24.68 -26.03 37.01
N ALA A 554 -23.61 -26.82 37.05
CA ALA A 554 -23.27 -27.76 35.98
C ALA A 554 -24.36 -28.83 35.80
N GLY A 555 -24.79 -29.09 34.56
CA GLY A 555 -25.84 -30.06 34.24
C GLY A 555 -27.23 -29.74 34.78
N SER A 556 -27.46 -28.54 35.33
CA SER A 556 -28.80 -28.10 35.73
C SER A 556 -29.68 -27.92 34.50
N ILE A 557 -30.94 -28.36 34.57
CA ILE A 557 -31.88 -28.26 33.46
C ILE A 557 -33.17 -27.64 33.99
N THR A 558 -33.69 -26.61 33.31
CA THR A 558 -34.99 -26.05 33.67
C THR A 558 -36.14 -26.88 33.07
N ALA A 559 -37.25 -26.94 33.79
CA ALA A 559 -38.49 -27.57 33.36
C ALA A 559 -39.59 -26.49 33.26
N ALA A 560 -40.74 -26.82 32.69
CA ALA A 560 -41.86 -25.90 32.66
C ALA A 560 -42.27 -25.49 34.10
N PRO A 561 -42.72 -24.23 34.33
CA PRO A 561 -43.28 -23.82 35.61
C PRO A 561 -44.41 -24.75 36.06
N ASN A 562 -44.46 -25.05 37.35
CA ASN A 562 -45.43 -25.98 37.93
C ASN A 562 -46.36 -25.27 38.95
N PRO A 563 -47.50 -24.71 38.51
CA PRO A 563 -48.45 -24.04 39.39
C PRO A 563 -48.98 -24.96 40.49
N THR A 564 -48.83 -24.53 41.74
CA THR A 564 -49.32 -25.26 42.92
C THR A 564 -50.13 -24.31 43.80
N PRO A 565 -51.45 -24.14 43.53
CA PRO A 565 -52.25 -23.11 44.18
C PRO A 565 -52.64 -23.45 45.63
N SER A 566 -52.67 -24.73 45.99
CA SER A 566 -53.17 -25.18 47.28
C SER A 566 -52.74 -26.60 47.62
N ALA A 567 -52.88 -26.99 48.90
CA ALA A 567 -52.84 -28.38 49.35
C ALA A 567 -54.01 -28.67 50.30
N THR A 568 -54.52 -29.92 50.28
CA THR A 568 -55.57 -30.36 51.21
C THR A 568 -54.96 -31.24 52.29
N ILE A 569 -55.10 -30.82 53.55
CA ILE A 569 -54.63 -31.56 54.73
C ILE A 569 -55.85 -31.87 55.59
N ALA A 570 -56.10 -33.15 55.88
CA ALA A 570 -57.24 -33.63 56.69
C ALA A 570 -58.61 -33.03 56.25
N GLY A 571 -58.83 -32.88 54.94
CA GLY A 571 -60.07 -32.35 54.37
C GLY A 571 -60.17 -30.81 54.32
N THR A 572 -59.20 -30.08 54.87
CA THR A 572 -59.14 -28.61 54.77
C THR A 572 -58.17 -28.18 53.68
N THR A 573 -58.61 -27.31 52.77
CA THR A 573 -57.77 -26.75 51.70
C THR A 573 -57.04 -25.49 52.19
N PHE A 574 -55.71 -25.49 52.03
CA PHE A 574 -54.83 -24.37 52.31
C PHE A 574 -54.33 -23.78 50.99
N ASN A 575 -54.61 -22.50 50.76
CA ASN A 575 -54.15 -21.78 49.57
C ASN A 575 -52.74 -21.23 49.78
N PHE A 576 -51.91 -21.28 48.73
CA PHE A 576 -50.54 -20.78 48.76
C PHE A 576 -50.39 -19.45 48.02
N ALA A 577 -49.52 -18.57 48.53
CA ALA A 577 -49.04 -17.41 47.78
C ALA A 577 -48.16 -17.87 46.60
N GLY A 578 -48.08 -17.06 45.53
CA GLY A 578 -47.26 -17.38 44.36
C GLY A 578 -47.77 -18.56 43.52
N ALA A 579 -49.07 -18.87 43.58
CA ALA A 579 -49.70 -20.02 42.94
C ALA A 579 -49.38 -20.22 41.44
N ASN A 580 -49.03 -19.16 40.71
CA ASN A 580 -48.89 -19.15 39.25
C ASN A 580 -47.49 -18.66 38.84
N PRO A 581 -46.43 -19.45 39.02
CA PRO A 581 -45.09 -19.07 38.56
C PRO A 581 -45.03 -19.01 37.02
N THR A 582 -44.29 -18.03 36.49
CA THR A 582 -44.11 -17.83 35.04
C THR A 582 -42.78 -18.37 34.51
N SER A 583 -41.81 -18.65 35.39
CA SER A 583 -40.50 -19.24 35.08
C SER A 583 -39.97 -19.99 36.31
N VAL A 584 -38.86 -20.71 36.13
CA VAL A 584 -38.22 -21.46 37.21
C VAL A 584 -36.72 -21.18 37.30
N VAL A 585 -36.20 -21.23 38.53
CA VAL A 585 -34.78 -21.38 38.80
C VAL A 585 -34.53 -22.87 39.10
N SER A 586 -33.77 -23.55 38.24
CA SER A 586 -33.34 -24.92 38.47
C SER A 586 -31.90 -24.96 38.95
N VAL A 587 -31.67 -25.62 40.09
CA VAL A 587 -30.34 -25.85 40.65
C VAL A 587 -29.83 -27.27 40.38
N GLY A 588 -30.49 -28.06 39.53
CA GLY A 588 -30.10 -29.44 39.25
C GLY A 588 -31.06 -30.16 38.32
N THR A 589 -31.21 -31.47 38.52
CA THR A 589 -32.22 -32.30 37.83
C THR A 589 -32.96 -33.15 38.85
N ALA A 590 -34.02 -33.84 38.42
CA ALA A 590 -34.77 -34.75 39.30
C ALA A 590 -33.90 -35.88 39.89
N THR A 591 -32.87 -36.32 39.17
CA THR A 591 -31.92 -37.38 39.60
C THR A 591 -30.63 -36.84 40.20
N SER A 592 -30.42 -35.52 40.18
CA SER A 592 -29.21 -34.85 40.67
C SER A 592 -29.58 -33.49 41.27
N ALA A 593 -30.39 -33.53 42.32
CA ALA A 593 -30.78 -32.35 43.08
C ALA A 593 -29.60 -31.80 43.89
N ARG A 594 -29.66 -30.51 44.23
CA ARG A 594 -28.66 -29.83 45.06
C ARG A 594 -29.28 -29.27 46.33
N GLN A 595 -28.51 -29.25 47.41
CA GLN A 595 -28.87 -28.50 48.60
C GLN A 595 -28.75 -27.00 48.33
N ILE A 596 -29.69 -26.23 48.87
CA ILE A 596 -29.61 -24.77 48.94
C ILE A 596 -29.36 -24.44 50.41
N THR A 597 -28.16 -23.97 50.73
CA THR A 597 -27.72 -23.69 52.11
C THR A 597 -27.58 -22.19 52.33
N ASN A 598 -27.39 -21.77 53.59
CA ASN A 598 -27.35 -20.36 54.00
C ASN A 598 -28.62 -19.56 53.68
N VAL A 599 -29.77 -20.24 53.68
CA VAL A 599 -31.08 -19.62 53.53
C VAL A 599 -31.50 -19.04 54.89
N ALA A 600 -31.60 -17.71 54.97
CA ALA A 600 -32.14 -17.02 56.13
C ALA A 600 -33.60 -17.44 56.38
N ALA A 601 -34.10 -17.27 57.61
CA ALA A 601 -35.48 -17.64 57.92
C ALA A 601 -36.46 -16.78 57.10
N GLY A 602 -37.33 -17.42 56.32
CA GLY A 602 -38.35 -16.76 55.51
C GLY A 602 -39.50 -16.23 56.37
N GLN A 603 -40.25 -15.24 55.88
CA GLN A 603 -41.43 -14.79 56.60
C GLN A 603 -42.53 -15.87 56.58
N ILE A 604 -43.17 -16.11 57.73
CA ILE A 604 -44.25 -17.10 57.86
C ILE A 604 -45.58 -16.34 58.00
N ASN A 605 -46.21 -16.01 56.86
CA ASN A 605 -47.54 -15.37 56.77
C ASN A 605 -48.24 -15.76 55.46
N GLY A 606 -49.54 -15.45 55.33
CA GLY A 606 -50.37 -15.90 54.19
C GLY A 606 -50.02 -15.32 52.81
N SER A 607 -49.15 -14.31 52.74
CA SER A 607 -48.71 -13.69 51.48
C SER A 607 -47.23 -13.96 51.13
N SER A 608 -46.49 -14.63 52.00
CA SER A 608 -45.04 -14.83 51.85
C SER A 608 -44.70 -15.74 50.67
N THR A 609 -43.68 -15.35 49.90
CA THR A 609 -43.07 -16.17 48.84
C THR A 609 -41.59 -16.45 49.14
N ASP A 610 -41.17 -16.28 50.39
CA ASP A 610 -39.80 -16.54 50.83
C ASP A 610 -39.53 -18.05 50.92
N ALA A 611 -38.28 -18.45 50.65
CA ALA A 611 -37.86 -19.82 50.92
C ALA A 611 -37.85 -20.09 52.44
N ILE A 612 -38.33 -21.27 52.84
CA ILE A 612 -38.31 -21.73 54.23
C ILE A 612 -37.06 -22.57 54.46
N ASN A 613 -36.32 -22.30 55.53
CA ASN A 613 -35.14 -23.08 55.89
C ASN A 613 -35.46 -24.23 56.85
N GLY A 614 -34.48 -25.09 57.11
CA GLY A 614 -34.64 -26.27 57.95
C GLY A 614 -34.99 -25.97 59.41
N SER A 615 -34.52 -24.85 59.98
CA SER A 615 -34.80 -24.53 61.40
C SER A 615 -36.25 -24.09 61.62
N GLN A 616 -36.88 -23.45 60.63
CA GLN A 616 -38.30 -23.10 60.68
C GLN A 616 -39.20 -24.35 60.63
N LEU A 617 -38.90 -25.29 59.73
CA LEU A 617 -39.63 -26.56 59.68
C LEU A 617 -39.41 -27.38 60.96
N PHE A 618 -38.18 -27.39 61.46
CA PHE A 618 -37.85 -28.05 62.73
C PHE A 618 -38.61 -27.46 63.92
N ALA A 619 -38.80 -26.13 63.97
CA ALA A 619 -39.61 -25.49 65.00
C ALA A 619 -41.07 -25.96 64.97
N THR A 620 -41.67 -26.08 63.78
CA THR A 620 -43.03 -26.63 63.61
C THR A 620 -43.11 -28.10 64.03
N ASN A 621 -42.12 -28.92 63.66
CA ASN A 621 -42.09 -30.33 64.06
C ASN A 621 -41.99 -30.51 65.58
N GLN A 622 -41.15 -29.72 66.25
CA GLN A 622 -41.10 -29.70 67.71
C GLN A 622 -42.46 -29.33 68.32
N ALA A 623 -43.20 -28.39 67.72
CA ALA A 623 -44.55 -28.06 68.18
C ALA A 623 -45.52 -29.25 68.03
N ILE A 624 -45.42 -30.03 66.95
CA ILE A 624 -46.24 -31.24 66.73
C ILE A 624 -45.86 -32.36 67.71
N ASP A 625 -44.57 -32.59 67.94
CA ASP A 625 -44.08 -33.58 68.90
C ASP A 625 -44.57 -33.27 70.33
N ASN A 626 -44.61 -31.98 70.68
CA ASN A 626 -45.18 -31.53 71.96
C ASN A 626 -46.68 -31.83 72.06
N VAL A 627 -47.45 -31.64 70.98
CA VAL A 627 -48.88 -32.01 70.93
C VAL A 627 -49.05 -33.53 71.09
N SER A 628 -48.25 -34.33 70.38
CA SER A 628 -48.27 -35.80 70.49
C SER A 628 -47.96 -36.29 71.90
N THR A 629 -46.94 -35.70 72.53
CA THR A 629 -46.56 -35.97 73.92
C THR A 629 -47.70 -35.64 74.87
N THR A 630 -48.31 -34.47 74.69
CA THR A 630 -49.48 -34.03 75.49
C THR A 630 -50.66 -34.98 75.34
N LEU A 631 -50.97 -35.41 74.10
CA LEU A 631 -52.06 -36.34 73.82
C LEU A 631 -51.82 -37.73 74.44
N THR A 632 -50.57 -38.21 74.40
CA THR A 632 -50.18 -39.47 75.06
C THR A 632 -50.35 -39.34 76.57
N GLY A 633 -49.91 -38.24 77.17
CA GLY A 633 -50.11 -37.94 78.59
C GLY A 633 -51.57 -37.85 79.00
N LEU A 634 -52.42 -37.27 78.15
CA LEU A 634 -53.87 -37.29 78.35
C LEU A 634 -54.42 -38.72 78.30
N SER A 635 -53.96 -39.54 77.35
CA SER A 635 -54.40 -40.93 77.19
C SER A 635 -54.01 -41.82 78.37
N THR A 636 -52.79 -41.64 78.91
CA THR A 636 -52.34 -42.35 80.11
C THR A 636 -53.14 -41.90 81.33
N SER A 637 -53.35 -40.60 81.51
CA SER A 637 -54.16 -40.05 82.61
C SER A 637 -55.61 -40.54 82.53
N PHE A 638 -56.21 -40.54 81.34
CA PHE A 638 -57.54 -41.08 81.10
C PHE A 638 -57.61 -42.57 81.44
N THR A 639 -56.63 -43.37 81.00
CA THR A 639 -56.56 -44.80 81.32
C THR A 639 -56.39 -45.04 82.82
N ALA A 640 -55.54 -44.26 83.48
CA ALA A 640 -55.31 -44.36 84.92
C ALA A 640 -56.58 -44.02 85.72
N LEU A 641 -57.25 -42.92 85.38
CA LEU A 641 -58.53 -42.54 85.99
C LEU A 641 -59.60 -43.60 85.69
N ASN A 642 -59.71 -44.07 84.45
CA ASN A 642 -60.64 -45.12 84.07
C ASN A 642 -60.37 -46.43 84.84
N ASN A 643 -59.12 -46.76 85.17
CA ASN A 643 -58.81 -47.97 85.94
C ASN A 643 -58.97 -47.80 87.46
N GLN A 644 -58.79 -46.59 87.99
CA GLN A 644 -58.97 -46.28 89.42
C GLN A 644 -60.42 -45.94 89.78
N ALA A 645 -61.24 -45.56 88.81
CA ALA A 645 -62.63 -45.20 89.05
C ALA A 645 -63.45 -46.43 89.50
N VAL A 646 -64.26 -46.23 90.54
CA VAL A 646 -65.36 -47.16 90.86
C VAL A 646 -66.40 -47.01 89.76
N LYS A 647 -66.78 -48.13 89.14
CA LYS A 647 -67.73 -48.17 88.03
C LYS A 647 -68.96 -48.95 88.44
N TYR A 648 -70.08 -48.59 87.82
CA TYR A 648 -71.26 -49.44 87.80
C TYR A 648 -70.96 -50.74 87.04
N ASP A 649 -71.60 -51.83 87.44
CA ASP A 649 -71.48 -53.12 86.75
C ASP A 649 -72.01 -53.01 85.31
N MET A 650 -71.49 -53.80 84.37
CA MET A 650 -72.00 -53.84 83.00
C MET A 650 -72.93 -55.04 82.79
N ASN A 651 -74.03 -54.82 82.07
CA ASN A 651 -74.87 -55.87 81.52
C ASN A 651 -74.60 -55.97 80.01
N GLY A 652 -73.60 -56.76 79.63
CA GLY A 652 -73.09 -56.79 78.26
C GLY A 652 -72.44 -55.46 77.85
N ALA A 653 -73.00 -54.77 76.85
CA ALA A 653 -72.53 -53.46 76.38
C ALA A 653 -73.24 -52.26 77.04
N THR A 654 -74.12 -52.49 78.02
CA THR A 654 -74.90 -51.42 78.70
C THR A 654 -74.56 -51.34 80.19
N VAL A 655 -74.63 -50.13 80.76
CA VAL A 655 -74.31 -49.87 82.16
C VAL A 655 -75.49 -50.26 83.06
N ASN A 656 -75.27 -51.05 84.11
CA ASN A 656 -76.24 -51.38 85.15
C ASN A 656 -76.09 -50.44 86.35
N TYR A 657 -76.87 -49.37 86.39
CA TYR A 657 -76.83 -48.37 87.46
C TYR A 657 -77.31 -48.87 88.84
N GLY A 658 -77.85 -50.10 88.92
CA GLY A 658 -78.36 -50.69 90.16
C GLY A 658 -77.31 -51.48 90.96
N SER A 659 -76.11 -51.70 90.41
CA SER A 659 -75.09 -52.54 91.06
C SER A 659 -73.68 -51.99 90.87
N ILE A 660 -72.86 -52.13 91.92
CA ILE A 660 -71.43 -51.83 91.93
C ILE A 660 -70.72 -53.03 92.57
N THR A 661 -69.88 -53.71 91.80
CA THR A 661 -68.95 -54.73 92.31
C THR A 661 -67.56 -54.13 92.44
N LEU A 662 -67.01 -54.14 93.67
CA LEU A 662 -65.63 -53.72 93.92
C LEU A 662 -64.69 -54.91 93.69
N ASP A 663 -63.67 -54.72 92.83
CA ASP A 663 -62.73 -55.76 92.37
C ASP A 663 -63.40 -56.98 91.70
N PRO A 664 -64.13 -56.78 90.57
CA PRO A 664 -64.86 -57.85 89.92
C PRO A 664 -63.93 -58.99 89.46
N GLY A 665 -64.11 -60.18 90.05
CA GLY A 665 -63.29 -61.39 89.80
C GLY A 665 -62.11 -61.59 90.77
N GLY A 666 -61.87 -60.63 91.67
CA GLY A 666 -60.85 -60.69 92.72
C GLY A 666 -61.42 -60.96 94.11
N ALA A 667 -60.78 -60.41 95.15
CA ALA A 667 -61.15 -60.64 96.55
C ALA A 667 -62.09 -59.53 97.09
N SER A 668 -62.89 -59.84 98.11
CA SER A 668 -63.79 -58.86 98.72
C SER A 668 -63.03 -57.62 99.21
N THR A 669 -63.46 -56.43 98.76
CA THR A 669 -62.81 -55.15 99.09
C THR A 669 -63.41 -54.52 100.36
N GLN A 670 -62.55 -54.09 101.29
CA GLN A 670 -62.98 -53.31 102.46
C GLN A 670 -63.20 -51.83 102.08
N ILE A 671 -64.29 -51.23 102.55
CA ILE A 671 -64.58 -49.80 102.38
C ILE A 671 -64.34 -49.10 103.72
N HIS A 672 -63.32 -48.25 103.79
CA HIS A 672 -62.91 -47.53 105.00
C HIS A 672 -63.35 -46.06 104.95
N ASN A 673 -63.30 -45.38 106.09
CA ASN A 673 -63.72 -43.97 106.23
C ASN A 673 -65.21 -43.72 105.84
N VAL A 674 -66.06 -44.72 106.08
CA VAL A 674 -67.52 -44.60 105.89
C VAL A 674 -68.10 -43.85 107.10
N ALA A 675 -68.65 -42.66 106.86
CA ALA A 675 -69.37 -41.91 107.89
C ALA A 675 -70.58 -42.72 108.41
N ALA A 676 -71.05 -42.42 109.62
CA ALA A 676 -72.22 -43.11 110.16
C ALA A 676 -73.45 -42.79 109.29
N GLY A 677 -74.08 -43.82 108.71
CA GLY A 677 -75.27 -43.67 107.86
C GLY A 677 -76.45 -43.11 108.67
N THR A 678 -77.19 -42.16 108.10
CA THR A 678 -78.34 -41.53 108.77
C THR A 678 -79.66 -41.80 108.03
N GLY A 679 -79.59 -42.08 106.73
CA GLY A 679 -80.70 -42.60 105.92
C GLY A 679 -80.67 -44.12 105.75
N ALA A 680 -81.81 -44.72 105.39
CA ALA A 680 -81.93 -46.17 105.18
C ALA A 680 -81.12 -46.70 103.97
N THR A 681 -80.68 -45.81 103.08
CA THR A 681 -79.89 -46.13 101.87
C THR A 681 -78.39 -45.89 102.05
N ASP A 682 -77.96 -45.43 103.22
CA ASP A 682 -76.56 -45.19 103.51
C ASP A 682 -75.89 -46.50 103.97
N ALA A 683 -74.60 -46.66 103.69
CA ALA A 683 -73.84 -47.77 104.25
C ALA A 683 -73.69 -47.62 105.78
N VAL A 684 -73.88 -48.72 106.51
CA VAL A 684 -73.66 -48.77 107.97
C VAL A 684 -72.18 -49.00 108.24
N ASN A 685 -71.55 -48.16 109.07
CA ASN A 685 -70.15 -48.34 109.43
C ASN A 685 -69.96 -49.26 110.66
N VAL A 686 -68.71 -49.68 110.90
CA VAL A 686 -68.38 -50.60 112.02
C VAL A 686 -68.70 -49.99 113.39
N SER A 687 -68.61 -48.66 113.54
CA SER A 687 -68.95 -48.01 114.81
C SER A 687 -70.46 -48.08 115.10
N GLN A 688 -71.32 -47.89 114.10
CA GLN A 688 -72.76 -48.06 114.23
C GLN A 688 -73.16 -49.51 114.46
N LEU A 689 -72.51 -50.45 113.75
CA LEU A 689 -72.74 -51.87 113.99
C LEU A 689 -72.31 -52.25 115.40
N ASN A 690 -71.13 -51.81 115.86
CA ASN A 690 -70.67 -52.05 117.22
C ASN A 690 -71.57 -51.37 118.26
N ALA A 691 -72.09 -50.17 117.98
CA ALA A 691 -73.06 -49.52 118.86
C ALA A 691 -74.39 -50.30 118.92
N ALA A 692 -74.86 -50.82 117.79
CA ALA A 692 -76.05 -51.68 117.73
C ALA A 692 -75.82 -53.03 118.42
N VAL A 693 -74.64 -53.63 118.27
CA VAL A 693 -74.25 -54.88 118.95
C VAL A 693 -74.08 -54.64 120.44
N ALA A 694 -73.46 -53.54 120.86
CA ALA A 694 -73.36 -53.13 122.27
C ALA A 694 -74.73 -52.83 122.89
N ALA A 695 -75.65 -52.22 122.12
CA ALA A 695 -77.04 -52.05 122.54
C ALA A 695 -77.83 -53.38 122.59
N SER A 696 -77.32 -54.44 121.95
CA SER A 696 -77.93 -55.77 121.86
C SER A 696 -77.39 -56.76 122.91
N THR A 697 -76.43 -56.39 123.75
CA THR A 697 -75.96 -57.28 124.82
C THR A 697 -76.98 -57.38 125.95
N THR A 698 -77.45 -58.59 126.26
CA THR A 698 -78.48 -58.87 127.27
C THR A 698 -77.94 -58.69 128.69
N HIS A 699 -78.52 -57.77 129.46
CA HIS A 699 -78.21 -57.56 130.89
C HIS A 699 -79.08 -58.45 131.78
N TYR A 700 -78.51 -59.11 132.81
CA TYR A 700 -79.25 -59.92 133.78
C TYR A 700 -79.33 -59.24 135.16
N TYR A 701 -80.52 -59.24 135.77
CA TYR A 701 -80.77 -58.79 137.14
C TYR A 701 -80.88 -59.99 138.09
N SER A 702 -80.22 -59.95 139.25
CA SER A 702 -80.38 -60.95 140.33
C SER A 702 -81.44 -60.48 141.34
N VAL A 703 -82.29 -61.39 141.84
CA VAL A 703 -83.51 -61.08 142.62
C VAL A 703 -83.43 -61.41 144.12
N ASN A 704 -82.24 -61.48 144.72
CA ASN A 704 -82.12 -61.61 146.18
C ASN A 704 -80.97 -60.76 146.75
N ASP A 705 -81.21 -59.45 146.90
CA ASP A 705 -80.65 -58.69 148.01
C ASP A 705 -81.68 -57.68 148.56
N ASN A 706 -81.67 -57.50 149.88
CA ASN A 706 -82.66 -56.76 150.64
C ASN A 706 -82.49 -55.22 150.54
N GLY A 707 -82.79 -54.63 149.38
CA GLY A 707 -83.33 -53.27 149.35
C GLY A 707 -82.47 -52.11 148.80
N THR A 708 -81.47 -52.33 147.93
CA THR A 708 -81.03 -51.28 146.97
C THR A 708 -80.44 -51.91 145.72
N GLN A 709 -81.15 -51.83 144.59
CA GLN A 709 -80.67 -52.33 143.29
C GLN A 709 -79.38 -51.63 142.85
N GLN A 710 -78.26 -52.37 142.79
CA GLN A 710 -77.11 -52.00 141.97
C GLN A 710 -76.73 -53.19 141.07
N GLY A 711 -76.69 -52.94 139.75
CA GLY A 711 -76.43 -53.94 138.73
C GLY A 711 -74.98 -54.45 138.74
N ASN A 712 -74.81 -55.78 138.71
CA ASN A 712 -73.52 -56.44 138.57
C ASN A 712 -73.07 -56.47 137.10
N TYR A 713 -72.52 -55.36 136.59
CA TYR A 713 -72.11 -55.18 135.19
C TYR A 713 -70.94 -56.07 134.72
N SER A 714 -70.27 -56.81 135.61
CA SER A 714 -69.04 -57.52 135.29
C SER A 714 -69.05 -59.02 135.61
N ASN A 715 -70.17 -59.59 136.07
CA ASN A 715 -70.37 -61.04 136.30
C ASN A 715 -69.22 -61.74 137.06
N ASN A 716 -68.65 -61.08 138.06
CA ASN A 716 -67.62 -61.67 138.92
C ASN A 716 -68.30 -62.21 140.19
N GLY A 717 -68.70 -63.50 140.20
CA GLY A 717 -69.05 -64.18 141.46
C GLY A 717 -70.36 -64.99 141.52
N ALA A 718 -70.87 -65.51 140.41
CA ALA A 718 -71.89 -66.56 140.47
C ALA A 718 -71.21 -67.94 140.59
N THR A 719 -71.27 -68.53 141.79
CA THR A 719 -71.21 -69.99 141.99
C THR A 719 -72.61 -70.55 142.12
#